data_AF-A0A2P9B8K6-F1
#
_entry.id   AF-A0A2P9B8K6-F1
#
_cell.length_a   1.000
_cell.length_b   1.000
_cell.length_c   1.000
_cell.angle_alpha   90.00
_cell.angle_beta   90.00
_cell.angle_gamma   90.00
#
_symmetry.space_group_name_H-M   'P 1'
#
loop_
_entity.id
_entity.type
_entity.pdbx_description
1 polymer ?
#
loop_
_entity_poly.entity_id
_entity_poly.type
_entity_poly.pdbx_seq_one_letter_code
_entity_poly.pdbx_strand_id
1 'polypeptide(L)'
;MNIIFTVCTFFIYLIFVIGYVTQINGRTKCFSEIYEKASNEEESNIYCIKDRKKKSSVYTFKHILKLLLEKKKSDNDKIGFVENSCGEINNFMTYGTFFEKVCSFSHSLDTYGGKGIESRKYDEDKNNGMFKLLGLYGSNSINWLVTDMGSMMSGVTTLVMHSKFSIDLIVDILKRTQLEWLCIDLDLVEGLLCHIKELPHLKKLIILDTLVKYKKKGINEEESDDEKKYEGLRKDSNNKKNNKNNKGNKNNKDNEKNHHHHNNNSSINNKKNKTEREEEGGKNALHEFSNLEKDVSSGSFEYDKEKLEKLNVLKEKAKEFGISIIEFDNMTKGIKKTNMKIQNEDPDFITSIVYTSGTSGQPKGVMLSNKNFYSTVAPLCDHNVIKNMKPKTHFSYLPVSHAFERVLVYMAVILGIKINIWSKDISCFSKDLYNSDVEVLAGVPKVFTRIYTNIMTEINNLPVLKKSLVKNILSLRKHFNNGSFGKFIEKCTNISSRIKGNVNPKMQMLLNGGGKLSSKIADELCVLLNVDYIQGYGLTESTGALFVQDGLGCNTENVGGPISSSTRYKLISWEKYKANDLCPKGELFVKSDSMFSGYFLEREYTKNAFTDDGYFKTGDVFQINEDGSLTFLDRSKGLVKLSQGEYIETDMLNNLYSEILFVNFCVAYGDDSMDGPLAIISVDKSLLFKCLKEDNMLEGTGVNEKNYSEKLIDEILNQSIYVDYVKGKMMEVYKKTNLNRYNIINDIYLTSKTWDMNNYLTPTLKIRRFNVFKDFSFYIDQVKKKYEDKLKGSSTDSKSSVKSGGKKEEKETKKNDIGENKVKSEVKSEVKSEVKNEVKNEVKSEVKSEVKSEVKSEVKNEVKNEVKSEVKSEEKNEVKNEVKSEVKNEEKNEVKSEVKNEEKNEKKAKERLTKSKISKPEQRNVLKCEQNNAVCNFPTNKKIVKETNLKQLRVPNVPELQVNA
;
A
#
# COMPACT_ATOMS: atom_id res chain seq x y z
N MET A 1 60.70 -0.14 2.11
CA MET A 1 59.25 -0.37 2.29
C MET A 1 58.55 0.81 2.94
N ASN A 2 58.98 1.28 4.13
CA ASN A 2 58.27 2.27 4.95
C ASN A 2 57.78 3.51 4.19
N ILE A 3 58.58 4.13 3.33
CA ILE A 3 58.16 5.30 2.51
C ILE A 3 56.93 4.99 1.65
N ILE A 4 56.87 3.81 1.01
CA ILE A 4 55.72 3.38 0.21
C ILE A 4 54.50 3.18 1.11
N PHE A 5 54.68 2.58 2.29
CA PHE A 5 53.60 2.40 3.26
C PHE A 5 53.05 3.75 3.74
N THR A 6 53.92 4.71 4.09
CA THR A 6 53.53 6.06 4.50
C THR A 6 52.80 6.82 3.39
N VAL A 7 53.27 6.72 2.13
CA VAL A 7 52.58 7.32 0.97
C VAL A 7 51.22 6.66 0.74
N CYS A 8 51.11 5.33 0.84
CA CYS A 8 49.83 4.63 0.75
C CYS A 8 48.86 5.04 1.87
N THR A 9 49.31 5.11 3.13
CA THR A 9 48.46 5.59 4.23
C THR A 9 48.06 7.05 4.07
N PHE A 10 48.95 7.91 3.55
CA PHE A 10 48.62 9.31 3.24
C PHE A 10 47.56 9.40 2.13
N PHE A 11 47.69 8.64 1.04
CA PHE A 11 46.66 8.59 0.00
C PHE A 11 45.33 8.02 0.50
N ILE A 12 45.34 6.98 1.34
CA ILE A 12 44.12 6.45 1.97
C ILE A 12 43.47 7.53 2.85
N TYR A 13 44.25 8.21 3.70
CA TYR A 13 43.76 9.30 4.55
C TYR A 13 43.21 10.46 3.72
N LEU A 14 43.89 10.84 2.64
CA LEU A 14 43.44 11.87 1.70
C LEU A 14 42.12 11.47 1.01
N ILE A 15 41.93 10.20 0.64
CA ILE A 15 40.68 9.68 0.09
C ILE A 15 39.55 9.73 1.14
N PHE A 16 39.83 9.38 2.41
CA PHE A 16 38.86 9.53 3.50
C PHE A 16 38.47 11.00 3.74
N VAL A 17 39.46 11.91 3.80
CA VAL A 17 39.21 13.35 3.99
C VAL A 17 38.45 13.96 2.80
N ILE A 18 38.79 13.62 1.56
CA ILE A 18 38.05 14.07 0.37
C ILE A 18 36.63 13.49 0.36
N GLY A 19 36.44 12.24 0.79
CA GLY A 19 35.11 11.65 1.00
C GLY A 19 34.28 12.45 2.02
N TYR A 20 34.86 12.75 3.18
CA TYR A 20 34.22 13.54 4.24
C TYR A 20 33.90 14.98 3.78
N VAL A 21 34.83 15.64 3.10
CA VAL A 21 34.68 17.01 2.59
C VAL A 21 33.69 17.08 1.42
N THR A 22 33.56 16.04 0.59
CA THR A 22 32.50 15.99 -0.45
C THR A 22 31.14 15.65 0.13
N GLN A 23 31.07 14.92 1.24
CA GLN A 23 29.84 14.69 2.01
C GLN A 23 29.35 15.98 2.71
N ILE A 24 30.27 16.83 3.20
CA ILE A 24 29.96 18.13 3.81
C ILE A 24 29.61 19.21 2.77
N ASN A 25 30.30 19.25 1.61
CA ASN A 25 30.05 20.26 0.56
C ASN A 25 28.80 20.00 -0.31
N GLY A 26 28.04 18.93 -0.02
CA GLY A 26 26.71 18.73 -0.58
C GLY A 26 25.74 19.77 -0.01
N ARG A 27 25.70 20.98 -0.62
CA ARG A 27 24.81 22.12 -0.27
C ARG A 27 23.50 21.62 0.34
N THR A 28 23.26 21.93 1.62
CA THR A 28 22.05 21.52 2.34
C THR A 28 20.81 21.87 1.54
N LYS A 29 20.14 20.83 1.01
CA LYS A 29 18.93 20.96 0.19
C LYS A 29 17.76 21.30 1.10
N CYS A 30 17.70 22.56 1.50
CA CYS A 30 16.56 23.14 2.21
C CYS A 30 15.27 22.90 1.39
N PHE A 31 14.45 21.96 1.83
CA PHE A 31 13.25 21.47 1.13
C PHE A 31 12.06 22.45 1.23
N SER A 32 11.95 23.12 2.37
CA SER A 32 10.85 24.00 2.73
C SER A 32 11.35 25.33 3.30
N GLU A 33 10.51 26.36 3.19
CA GLU A 33 10.74 27.70 3.73
C GLU A 33 9.57 28.10 4.64
N ILE A 34 9.85 28.87 5.70
CA ILE A 34 8.80 29.41 6.59
C ILE A 34 7.97 30.40 5.78
N TYR A 35 6.68 30.12 5.66
CA TYR A 35 5.68 30.96 5.01
C TYR A 35 5.14 32.02 5.98
N GLU A 36 4.88 31.62 7.22
CA GLU A 36 4.23 32.44 8.26
C GLU A 36 4.63 31.89 9.64
N LYS A 37 4.70 32.76 10.66
CA LYS A 37 5.13 32.35 12.01
C LYS A 37 4.01 31.60 12.76
N ALA A 38 4.40 30.82 13.77
CA ALA A 38 3.46 30.14 14.67
C ALA A 38 2.45 31.12 15.28
N SER A 39 1.18 30.71 15.37
CA SER A 39 0.09 31.55 15.90
C SER A 39 0.00 31.53 17.43
N ASN A 40 0.52 30.47 18.05
CA ASN A 40 0.58 30.23 19.50
C ASN A 40 1.71 29.21 19.77
N GLU A 41 1.92 28.83 21.04
CA GLU A 41 3.02 27.93 21.44
C GLU A 41 2.78 26.44 21.16
N GLU A 42 1.54 26.03 20.86
CA GLU A 42 1.19 24.64 20.51
C GLU A 42 1.37 24.35 19.01
N GLU A 43 1.44 25.38 18.16
CA GLU A 43 1.67 25.25 16.71
C GLU A 43 3.15 25.45 16.33
N SER A 44 3.60 24.76 15.29
CA SER A 44 4.83 25.14 14.59
C SER A 44 4.60 26.41 13.75
N ASN A 45 5.66 26.96 13.18
CA ASN A 45 5.52 27.86 12.03
C ASN A 45 4.74 27.17 10.90
N ILE A 46 4.17 27.95 9.98
CA ILE A 46 3.59 27.43 8.74
C ILE A 46 4.71 27.38 7.69
N TYR A 47 4.92 26.21 7.11
CA TYR A 47 5.96 25.94 6.12
C TYR A 47 5.34 25.77 4.72
N CYS A 48 6.13 26.04 3.69
CA CYS A 48 5.77 25.79 2.29
C CYS A 48 7.00 25.35 1.47
N ILE A 49 6.82 24.94 0.22
CA ILE A 49 7.93 24.54 -0.66
C ILE A 49 8.95 25.68 -0.84
N LYS A 50 10.25 25.36 -0.85
CA LYS A 50 11.28 26.34 -1.18
C LYS A 50 11.11 26.93 -2.59
N ASP A 51 11.46 28.21 -2.76
CA ASP A 51 11.31 29.01 -3.98
C ASP A 51 9.84 29.16 -4.41
N ARG A 52 8.90 29.24 -3.45
CA ARG A 52 7.46 29.12 -3.70
C ARG A 52 6.97 30.03 -4.82
N LYS A 53 7.36 31.32 -4.79
CA LYS A 53 6.93 32.34 -5.77
C LYS A 53 7.27 31.95 -7.22
N LYS A 54 8.49 31.43 -7.44
CA LYS A 54 8.99 31.01 -8.76
C LYS A 54 8.27 29.76 -9.27
N LYS A 55 7.91 28.84 -8.38
CA LYS A 55 7.15 27.63 -8.72
C LYS A 55 5.66 27.94 -8.97
N SER A 56 5.05 28.83 -8.19
CA SER A 56 3.65 29.24 -8.38
C SER A 56 3.39 29.97 -9.71
N SER A 57 4.39 30.64 -10.28
CA SER A 57 4.29 31.26 -11.61
C SER A 57 4.38 30.25 -12.78
N VAL A 58 4.73 28.99 -12.52
CA VAL A 58 4.80 27.92 -13.54
C VAL A 58 3.50 27.11 -13.58
N TYR A 59 2.91 26.79 -12.41
CA TYR A 59 1.75 25.92 -12.31
C TYR A 59 0.42 26.68 -12.34
N THR A 60 0.06 27.25 -13.49
CA THR A 60 -1.30 27.75 -13.75
C THR A 60 -2.24 26.59 -14.12
N PHE A 61 -3.41 26.51 -13.47
CA PHE A 61 -4.31 25.37 -13.62
C PHE A 61 -4.69 25.09 -15.08
N LYS A 62 -4.55 23.83 -15.48
CA LYS A 62 -4.98 23.30 -16.76
C LYS A 62 -5.65 21.95 -16.53
N HIS A 63 -6.90 21.81 -16.97
CA HIS A 63 -7.67 20.59 -16.79
C HIS A 63 -6.87 19.35 -17.25
N ILE A 64 -6.71 18.33 -16.39
CA ILE A 64 -5.72 17.26 -16.56
C ILE A 64 -5.86 16.51 -17.89
N LEU A 65 -7.10 16.33 -18.37
CA LEU A 65 -7.36 15.72 -19.67
C LEU A 65 -6.79 16.52 -20.86
N LYS A 66 -6.60 17.84 -20.76
CA LYS A 66 -5.93 18.62 -21.81
C LYS A 66 -4.44 18.29 -21.91
N LEU A 67 -3.78 17.99 -20.77
CA LEU A 67 -2.38 17.54 -20.74
C LEU A 67 -2.27 16.09 -21.26
N LEU A 68 -3.19 15.22 -20.85
CA LEU A 68 -3.26 13.83 -21.35
C LEU A 68 -3.46 13.79 -22.88
N LEU A 69 -4.39 14.59 -23.41
CA LEU A 69 -4.73 14.64 -24.84
C LEU A 69 -3.65 15.28 -25.72
N GLU A 70 -2.75 16.11 -25.18
CA GLU A 70 -1.63 16.65 -25.94
C GLU A 70 -0.71 15.54 -26.46
N LYS A 71 -0.60 14.42 -25.73
CA LYS A 71 0.19 13.27 -26.15
C LYS A 71 -0.42 12.45 -27.29
N LYS A 72 -1.73 12.57 -27.57
CA LYS A 72 -2.27 12.05 -28.84
C LYS A 72 -1.59 12.72 -30.05
N LYS A 73 -1.24 14.01 -29.95
CA LYS A 73 -0.68 14.78 -31.07
C LYS A 73 0.78 14.43 -31.38
N SER A 74 1.58 14.08 -30.35
CA SER A 74 3.02 13.78 -30.50
C SER A 74 3.34 12.30 -30.65
N ASP A 75 2.51 11.42 -30.08
CA ASP A 75 2.86 10.01 -29.84
C ASP A 75 1.76 9.03 -30.33
N ASN A 76 0.88 9.47 -31.24
CA ASN A 76 -0.32 8.75 -31.70
C ASN A 76 -0.11 7.25 -31.97
N ASP A 77 0.93 6.91 -32.72
CA ASP A 77 1.16 5.54 -33.22
C ASP A 77 2.08 4.71 -32.31
N LYS A 78 2.58 5.31 -31.21
CA LYS A 78 3.41 4.60 -30.23
C LYS A 78 2.51 3.77 -29.31
N ILE A 79 2.96 2.56 -29.00
CA ILE A 79 2.33 1.69 -28.00
C ILE A 79 2.44 2.37 -26.63
N GLY A 80 1.30 2.87 -26.13
CA GLY A 80 1.20 3.54 -24.83
C GLY A 80 0.83 2.59 -23.70
N PHE A 81 0.13 1.50 -24.02
CA PHE A 81 -0.42 0.56 -23.06
C PHE A 81 -0.23 -0.89 -23.51
N VAL A 82 0.07 -1.77 -22.55
CA VAL A 82 0.23 -3.22 -22.73
C VAL A 82 -0.45 -3.91 -21.55
N GLU A 83 -1.17 -5.00 -21.78
CA GLU A 83 -1.66 -5.93 -20.75
C GLU A 83 -0.94 -7.26 -20.94
N ASN A 84 -0.28 -7.73 -19.88
CA ASN A 84 0.44 -9.00 -19.91
C ASN A 84 -0.47 -10.18 -19.52
N SER A 85 -0.09 -11.37 -19.98
CA SER A 85 -0.51 -12.65 -19.40
C SER A 85 0.75 -13.48 -19.13
N CYS A 86 1.05 -13.65 -17.85
CA CYS A 86 2.19 -14.36 -17.30
C CYS A 86 3.52 -14.11 -18.05
N GLY A 87 3.95 -12.85 -18.08
CA GLY A 87 5.19 -12.40 -18.70
C GLY A 87 5.18 -12.27 -20.23
N GLU A 88 4.12 -12.75 -20.90
CA GLU A 88 3.89 -12.54 -22.33
C GLU A 88 2.87 -11.41 -22.55
N ILE A 89 2.83 -10.83 -23.75
CA ILE A 89 1.87 -9.77 -24.08
C ILE A 89 0.53 -10.42 -24.47
N ASN A 90 -0.57 -10.01 -23.84
CA ASN A 90 -1.92 -10.49 -24.16
C ASN A 90 -2.70 -9.48 -25.01
N ASN A 91 -2.54 -8.19 -24.73
CA ASN A 91 -3.22 -7.09 -25.43
C ASN A 91 -2.33 -5.84 -25.41
N PHE A 92 -2.46 -4.96 -26.40
CA PHE A 92 -1.74 -3.69 -26.44
C PHE A 92 -2.53 -2.60 -27.16
N MET A 93 -2.19 -1.33 -26.90
CA MET A 93 -2.88 -0.20 -27.51
C MET A 93 -1.96 1.00 -27.74
N THR A 94 -2.05 1.61 -28.92
CA THR A 94 -1.39 2.88 -29.21
C THR A 94 -2.10 4.04 -28.53
N TYR A 95 -1.40 5.15 -28.25
CA TYR A 95 -2.02 6.34 -27.65
C TYR A 95 -3.19 6.87 -28.49
N GLY A 96 -3.07 6.85 -29.82
CA GLY A 96 -4.13 7.26 -30.74
C GLY A 96 -5.41 6.43 -30.59
N THR A 97 -5.25 5.10 -30.59
CA THR A 97 -6.34 4.12 -30.42
C THR A 97 -6.97 4.21 -29.04
N PHE A 98 -6.16 4.37 -27.98
CA PHE A 98 -6.64 4.56 -26.61
C PHE A 98 -7.51 5.81 -26.50
N PHE A 99 -7.03 6.95 -27.00
CA PHE A 99 -7.81 8.18 -26.95
C PHE A 99 -9.03 8.18 -27.91
N GLU A 100 -9.06 7.34 -28.94
CA GLU A 100 -10.29 7.07 -29.73
C GLU A 100 -11.32 6.22 -28.98
N LYS A 101 -10.88 5.21 -28.20
CA LYS A 101 -11.77 4.51 -27.26
C LYS A 101 -12.30 5.48 -26.18
N VAL A 102 -11.46 6.38 -25.64
CA VAL A 102 -11.88 7.43 -24.68
C VAL A 102 -12.95 8.36 -25.29
N CYS A 103 -12.78 8.81 -26.55
CA CYS A 103 -13.80 9.60 -27.25
C CYS A 103 -15.11 8.85 -27.47
N SER A 104 -15.02 7.58 -27.89
CA SER A 104 -16.21 6.76 -28.15
C SER A 104 -16.97 6.46 -26.85
N PHE A 105 -16.25 6.08 -25.78
CA PHE A 105 -16.81 5.83 -24.46
C PHE A 105 -17.49 7.07 -23.88
N SER A 106 -16.79 8.21 -23.89
CA SER A 106 -17.32 9.49 -23.44
C SER A 106 -18.65 9.82 -24.12
N HIS A 107 -18.74 9.68 -25.45
CA HIS A 107 -19.99 9.92 -26.17
C HIS A 107 -21.10 8.92 -25.79
N SER A 108 -20.78 7.62 -25.66
CA SER A 108 -21.79 6.64 -25.24
C SER A 108 -22.30 6.87 -23.82
N LEU A 109 -21.52 7.48 -22.92
CA LEU A 109 -22.03 7.89 -21.60
C LEU A 109 -23.11 8.97 -21.67
N ASP A 110 -23.22 9.72 -22.77
CA ASP A 110 -24.26 10.73 -23.00
C ASP A 110 -25.41 10.23 -23.90
N THR A 111 -25.18 9.28 -24.81
CA THR A 111 -26.17 8.90 -25.83
C THR A 111 -26.66 7.45 -25.78
N TYR A 112 -25.99 6.56 -25.04
CA TYR A 112 -26.39 5.15 -25.01
C TYR A 112 -27.79 4.98 -24.41
N GLY A 113 -28.64 4.20 -25.08
CA GLY A 113 -30.06 4.07 -24.73
C GLY A 113 -30.90 5.34 -24.96
N GLY A 114 -30.39 6.32 -25.73
CA GLY A 114 -31.10 7.56 -26.07
C GLY A 114 -31.03 8.68 -25.02
N LYS A 115 -30.39 8.42 -23.87
CA LYS A 115 -30.24 9.40 -22.77
C LYS A 115 -28.89 9.38 -22.04
N GLY A 116 -28.10 8.32 -22.17
CA GLY A 116 -26.86 8.16 -21.38
C GLY A 116 -27.12 8.06 -19.88
N ILE A 117 -26.18 8.57 -19.09
CA ILE A 117 -26.27 8.65 -17.63
C ILE A 117 -26.98 9.96 -17.24
N GLU A 118 -28.20 9.84 -16.70
CA GLU A 118 -28.97 10.96 -16.17
C GLU A 118 -28.31 11.56 -14.91
N SER A 119 -28.44 12.88 -14.72
CA SER A 119 -27.92 13.59 -13.55
C SER A 119 -28.93 13.54 -12.40
N ARG A 120 -28.47 13.19 -11.20
CA ARG A 120 -29.28 13.05 -9.98
C ARG A 120 -28.86 14.06 -8.92
N LYS A 121 -29.81 14.48 -8.08
CA LYS A 121 -29.53 15.34 -6.92
C LYS A 121 -29.13 14.51 -5.70
N TYR A 122 -28.04 14.91 -5.04
CA TYR A 122 -27.54 14.36 -3.79
C TYR A 122 -27.45 15.47 -2.73
N ASP A 123 -27.30 15.09 -1.46
CA ASP A 123 -27.19 16.04 -0.33
C ASP A 123 -25.74 16.54 -0.17
N GLU A 124 -25.24 17.21 -1.22
CA GLU A 124 -23.87 17.67 -1.35
C GLU A 124 -23.79 19.12 -1.81
N ASP A 125 -22.77 19.84 -1.34
CA ASP A 125 -22.53 21.24 -1.75
C ASP A 125 -21.74 21.29 -3.07
N LYS A 126 -20.95 20.25 -3.33
CA LYS A 126 -20.10 20.10 -4.51
C LYS A 126 -20.93 19.73 -5.74
N ASN A 127 -20.47 20.14 -6.91
CA ASN A 127 -21.21 20.02 -8.19
C ASN A 127 -22.65 20.61 -8.13
N ASN A 128 -22.90 21.60 -7.26
CA ASN A 128 -24.23 22.13 -6.94
C ASN A 128 -25.24 21.04 -6.50
N GLY A 129 -24.75 19.96 -5.89
CA GLY A 129 -25.52 18.77 -5.50
C GLY A 129 -25.93 17.88 -6.68
N MET A 130 -25.53 18.17 -7.92
CA MET A 130 -25.95 17.43 -9.12
C MET A 130 -24.82 16.56 -9.68
N PHE A 131 -25.05 15.24 -9.74
CA PHE A 131 -24.05 14.27 -10.19
C PHE A 131 -24.62 13.30 -11.24
N LYS A 132 -23.93 13.16 -12.38
CA LYS A 132 -23.95 11.93 -13.19
C LYS A 132 -22.95 10.96 -12.55
N LEU A 133 -23.37 9.81 -12.03
CA LEU A 133 -22.48 8.81 -11.42
C LEU A 133 -22.30 7.58 -12.31
N LEU A 134 -21.05 7.14 -12.48
CA LEU A 134 -20.69 5.83 -13.04
C LEU A 134 -19.79 5.09 -12.04
N GLY A 135 -20.20 3.91 -11.60
CA GLY A 135 -19.37 3.07 -10.75
C GLY A 135 -18.25 2.41 -11.52
N LEU A 136 -17.12 2.18 -10.86
CA LEU A 136 -15.94 1.54 -11.43
C LEU A 136 -15.35 0.57 -10.40
N TYR A 137 -15.77 -0.69 -10.45
CA TYR A 137 -15.37 -1.79 -9.55
C TYR A 137 -14.63 -2.86 -10.35
N GLY A 138 -13.35 -2.61 -10.60
CA GLY A 138 -12.54 -3.49 -11.43
C GLY A 138 -11.05 -3.33 -11.18
N SER A 139 -10.31 -4.31 -11.66
CA SER A 139 -8.86 -4.42 -11.57
C SER A 139 -8.19 -3.65 -12.71
N ASN A 140 -6.87 -3.46 -12.66
CA ASN A 140 -6.13 -2.76 -13.71
C ASN A 140 -6.46 -3.33 -15.10
N SER A 141 -6.87 -2.47 -16.04
CA SER A 141 -7.02 -2.80 -17.45
C SER A 141 -6.97 -1.53 -18.30
N ILE A 142 -6.74 -1.68 -19.61
CA ILE A 142 -6.84 -0.56 -20.56
C ILE A 142 -8.26 0.00 -20.58
N ASN A 143 -9.28 -0.86 -20.51
CA ASN A 143 -10.68 -0.45 -20.49
C ASN A 143 -11.07 0.29 -19.19
N TRP A 144 -10.43 -0.02 -18.06
CA TRP A 144 -10.55 0.76 -16.81
C TRP A 144 -10.06 2.20 -17.03
N LEU A 145 -8.88 2.36 -17.64
CA LEU A 145 -8.30 3.68 -17.93
C LEU A 145 -9.11 4.45 -18.99
N VAL A 146 -9.68 3.75 -19.98
CA VAL A 146 -10.64 4.34 -20.92
C VAL A 146 -11.91 4.83 -20.18
N THR A 147 -12.41 4.05 -19.22
CA THR A 147 -13.59 4.41 -18.42
C THR A 147 -13.34 5.70 -17.64
N ASP A 148 -12.23 5.79 -16.92
CA ASP A 148 -11.93 6.92 -16.03
C ASP A 148 -11.73 8.22 -16.81
N MET A 149 -10.96 8.19 -17.91
CA MET A 149 -10.76 9.36 -18.77
C MET A 149 -11.99 9.72 -19.62
N GLY A 150 -12.76 8.72 -20.07
CA GLY A 150 -14.00 8.93 -20.83
C GLY A 150 -15.11 9.56 -19.99
N SER A 151 -15.21 9.16 -18.72
CA SER A 151 -16.13 9.75 -17.74
C SER A 151 -15.76 11.19 -17.42
N MET A 152 -14.47 11.45 -17.16
CA MET A 152 -13.95 12.80 -16.98
C MET A 152 -14.28 13.72 -18.17
N MET A 153 -14.23 13.20 -19.41
CA MET A 153 -14.55 13.99 -20.61
C MET A 153 -16.06 14.30 -20.74
N SER A 154 -16.94 13.34 -20.41
CA SER A 154 -18.41 13.51 -20.47
C SER A 154 -19.02 14.21 -19.24
N GLY A 155 -18.19 14.69 -18.30
CA GLY A 155 -18.67 15.28 -17.05
C GLY A 155 -19.40 14.27 -16.16
N VAL A 156 -19.02 12.99 -16.25
CA VAL A 156 -19.49 11.91 -15.38
C VAL A 156 -18.47 11.71 -14.26
N THR A 157 -18.94 11.76 -13.02
CA THR A 157 -18.10 11.53 -11.84
C THR A 157 -17.90 10.01 -11.65
N THR A 158 -16.64 9.55 -11.66
CA THR A 158 -16.36 8.12 -11.42
C THR A 158 -16.46 7.78 -9.93
N LEU A 159 -17.34 6.85 -9.59
CA LEU A 159 -17.43 6.26 -8.25
C LEU A 159 -16.52 5.03 -8.21
N VAL A 160 -15.28 5.25 -7.78
CA VAL A 160 -14.20 4.28 -7.86
C VAL A 160 -14.17 3.40 -6.62
N MET A 161 -14.23 2.09 -6.86
CA MET A 161 -14.21 1.03 -5.85
C MET A 161 -13.07 0.05 -6.14
N HIS A 162 -12.41 -0.44 -5.10
CA HIS A 162 -11.28 -1.34 -5.27
C HIS A 162 -11.73 -2.78 -5.52
N SER A 163 -11.20 -3.49 -6.53
CA SER A 163 -11.67 -4.84 -6.91
C SER A 163 -11.54 -5.91 -5.82
N LYS A 164 -10.67 -5.71 -4.83
CA LYS A 164 -10.56 -6.55 -3.61
C LYS A 164 -11.39 -6.05 -2.41
N PHE A 165 -12.42 -5.25 -2.63
CA PHE A 165 -13.53 -5.10 -1.67
C PHE A 165 -14.47 -6.31 -1.78
N SER A 166 -15.08 -6.73 -0.66
CA SER A 166 -16.08 -7.81 -0.67
C SER A 166 -17.39 -7.33 -1.31
N ILE A 167 -18.20 -8.27 -1.79
CA ILE A 167 -19.47 -7.95 -2.47
C ILE A 167 -20.42 -7.19 -1.53
N ASP A 168 -20.53 -7.56 -0.26
CA ASP A 168 -21.38 -6.87 0.72
C ASP A 168 -21.02 -5.37 0.84
N LEU A 169 -19.72 -5.10 0.84
CA LEU A 169 -19.16 -3.75 0.95
C LEU A 169 -19.46 -2.91 -0.29
N ILE A 170 -19.51 -3.55 -1.46
CA ILE A 170 -19.93 -2.95 -2.73
C ILE A 170 -21.44 -2.74 -2.74
N VAL A 171 -22.24 -3.71 -2.30
CA VAL A 171 -23.69 -3.61 -2.17
C VAL A 171 -24.06 -2.41 -1.30
N ASP A 172 -23.43 -2.24 -0.13
CA ASP A 172 -23.62 -1.06 0.74
C ASP A 172 -23.29 0.26 0.04
N ILE A 173 -22.21 0.33 -0.74
CA ILE A 173 -21.83 1.54 -1.49
C ILE A 173 -22.84 1.84 -2.60
N LEU A 174 -23.22 0.83 -3.39
CA LEU A 174 -24.19 0.96 -4.49
C LEU A 174 -25.59 1.36 -3.97
N LYS A 175 -26.01 0.80 -2.85
CA LYS A 175 -27.28 1.06 -2.14
C LYS A 175 -27.32 2.47 -1.57
N ARG A 176 -26.28 2.92 -0.87
CA ARG A 176 -26.18 4.31 -0.36
C ARG A 176 -26.16 5.35 -1.47
N THR A 177 -25.51 5.06 -2.60
CA THR A 177 -25.35 6.03 -3.71
C THR A 177 -26.43 5.91 -4.79
N GLN A 178 -27.37 4.97 -4.66
CA GLN A 178 -28.45 4.68 -5.62
C GLN A 178 -27.94 4.48 -7.06
N LEU A 179 -26.81 3.81 -7.22
CA LEU A 179 -26.08 3.77 -8.48
C LEU A 179 -26.82 2.96 -9.55
N GLU A 180 -26.97 3.54 -10.75
CA GLU A 180 -27.67 2.89 -11.87
C GLU A 180 -26.77 2.16 -12.88
N TRP A 181 -25.53 2.63 -13.08
CA TRP A 181 -24.56 2.11 -14.06
C TRP A 181 -23.24 1.76 -13.37
N LEU A 182 -22.71 0.57 -13.63
CA LEU A 182 -21.48 0.07 -13.02
C LEU A 182 -20.57 -0.61 -14.06
N CYS A 183 -19.34 -0.12 -14.21
CA CYS A 183 -18.25 -0.84 -14.86
C CYS A 183 -17.65 -1.88 -13.90
N ILE A 184 -17.52 -3.14 -14.33
CA ILE A 184 -17.18 -4.29 -13.47
C ILE A 184 -16.34 -5.36 -14.20
N ASP A 185 -15.40 -6.01 -13.51
CA ASP A 185 -14.70 -7.20 -14.03
C ASP A 185 -15.69 -8.39 -14.14
N LEU A 186 -15.63 -9.19 -15.20
CA LEU A 186 -16.59 -10.26 -15.50
C LEU A 186 -16.76 -11.27 -14.35
N ASP A 187 -15.68 -11.59 -13.65
CA ASP A 187 -15.67 -12.56 -12.56
C ASP A 187 -16.39 -12.08 -11.28
N LEU A 188 -16.62 -10.77 -11.15
CA LEU A 188 -17.29 -10.16 -9.99
C LEU A 188 -18.83 -10.05 -10.18
N VAL A 189 -19.31 -10.24 -11.42
CA VAL A 189 -20.72 -10.08 -11.80
C VAL A 189 -21.63 -11.08 -11.09
N GLU A 190 -21.22 -12.35 -10.98
CA GLU A 190 -22.09 -13.40 -10.41
C GLU A 190 -22.35 -13.17 -8.91
N GLY A 191 -21.31 -12.80 -8.16
CA GLY A 191 -21.46 -12.43 -6.75
C GLY A 191 -22.39 -11.23 -6.56
N LEU A 192 -22.27 -10.21 -7.42
CA LEU A 192 -23.16 -9.04 -7.38
C LEU A 192 -24.63 -9.39 -7.71
N LEU A 193 -24.86 -10.28 -8.68
CA LEU A 193 -26.22 -10.71 -9.04
C LEU A 193 -26.94 -11.46 -7.90
N CYS A 194 -26.21 -12.16 -7.03
CA CYS A 194 -26.80 -12.78 -5.83
C CYS A 194 -27.49 -11.75 -4.89
N HIS A 195 -27.00 -10.51 -4.86
CA HIS A 195 -27.54 -9.41 -4.04
C HIS A 195 -28.43 -8.44 -4.80
N ILE A 196 -28.81 -8.74 -6.05
CA ILE A 196 -29.50 -7.76 -6.92
C ILE A 196 -30.84 -7.27 -6.36
N LYS A 197 -31.50 -8.07 -5.52
CA LYS A 197 -32.73 -7.70 -4.79
C LYS A 197 -32.53 -6.55 -3.79
N GLU A 198 -31.30 -6.30 -3.36
CA GLU A 198 -30.93 -5.18 -2.49
C GLU A 198 -30.56 -3.90 -3.26
N LEU A 199 -30.47 -3.99 -4.59
CA LEU A 199 -29.94 -2.96 -5.48
C LEU A 199 -30.99 -2.47 -6.50
N PRO A 200 -32.19 -2.00 -6.07
CA PRO A 200 -33.31 -1.68 -6.96
C PRO A 200 -33.08 -0.50 -7.91
N HIS A 201 -31.96 0.19 -7.80
CA HIS A 201 -31.56 1.28 -8.69
C HIS A 201 -30.59 0.84 -9.79
N LEU A 202 -29.89 -0.29 -9.61
CA LEU A 202 -28.92 -0.80 -10.58
C LEU A 202 -29.65 -1.28 -11.84
N LYS A 203 -29.19 -0.84 -13.02
CA LYS A 203 -29.82 -1.14 -14.32
C LYS A 203 -28.85 -1.67 -15.36
N LYS A 204 -27.57 -1.25 -15.30
CA LYS A 204 -26.57 -1.55 -16.34
C LYS A 204 -25.24 -1.95 -15.75
N LEU A 205 -24.71 -3.07 -16.25
CA LEU A 205 -23.35 -3.53 -15.99
C LEU A 205 -22.54 -3.42 -17.28
N ILE A 206 -21.41 -2.71 -17.25
CA ILE A 206 -20.46 -2.65 -18.36
C ILE A 206 -19.27 -3.53 -17.99
N ILE A 207 -19.05 -4.60 -18.76
CA ILE A 207 -17.94 -5.53 -18.52
C ILE A 207 -16.63 -4.86 -18.93
N LEU A 208 -15.65 -4.85 -18.02
CA LEU A 208 -14.32 -4.25 -18.23
C LEU A 208 -13.35 -5.16 -18.99
N ASP A 209 -13.58 -6.48 -18.99
CA ASP A 209 -12.77 -7.44 -19.74
C ASP A 209 -12.85 -7.18 -21.26
N THR A 210 -11.68 -7.16 -21.91
CA THR A 210 -11.57 -7.30 -23.36
C THR A 210 -11.96 -8.73 -23.74
N LEU A 211 -12.77 -8.89 -24.78
CA LEU A 211 -13.27 -10.19 -25.25
C LEU A 211 -13.06 -10.29 -26.76
N VAL A 212 -12.07 -11.06 -27.22
CA VAL A 212 -11.73 -11.11 -28.65
C VAL A 212 -12.80 -11.85 -29.43
N LYS A 213 -13.66 -11.10 -30.13
CA LYS A 213 -14.70 -11.68 -30.97
C LYS A 213 -14.14 -12.15 -32.31
N TYR A 214 -14.18 -13.47 -32.53
CA TYR A 214 -13.94 -14.09 -33.83
C TYR A 214 -14.73 -13.40 -34.95
N LYS A 215 -14.01 -12.73 -35.86
CA LYS A 215 -14.46 -12.67 -37.24
C LYS A 215 -14.18 -14.03 -37.88
N LYS A 216 -15.23 -14.81 -38.15
CA LYS A 216 -15.14 -15.74 -39.30
C LYS A 216 -14.72 -14.89 -40.50
N LYS A 217 -13.67 -15.29 -41.22
CA LYS A 217 -13.50 -14.79 -42.60
C LYS A 217 -14.71 -15.30 -43.37
N GLY A 218 -15.52 -14.37 -43.88
CA GLY A 218 -16.58 -14.74 -44.81
C GLY A 218 -15.97 -15.35 -46.05
N ILE A 219 -16.46 -16.52 -46.44
CA ILE A 219 -16.71 -16.77 -47.86
C ILE A 219 -17.97 -15.96 -48.16
N ASN A 220 -17.97 -15.18 -49.24
CA ASN A 220 -19.17 -14.43 -49.62
C ASN A 220 -20.26 -15.42 -50.04
N GLU A 221 -21.44 -15.29 -49.46
CA GLU A 221 -22.68 -15.76 -50.07
C GLU A 221 -23.12 -14.68 -51.07
N GLU A 222 -22.49 -14.67 -52.25
CA GLU A 222 -22.97 -13.98 -53.45
C GLU A 222 -23.47 -15.05 -54.42
N GLU A 223 -24.66 -14.84 -54.98
CA GLU A 223 -25.34 -15.80 -55.83
C GLU A 223 -24.67 -15.88 -57.21
N SER A 224 -24.28 -17.08 -57.64
CA SER A 224 -23.98 -17.35 -59.05
C SER A 224 -24.33 -18.79 -59.41
N ASP A 225 -25.25 -18.96 -60.36
CA ASP A 225 -25.52 -20.24 -60.99
C ASP A 225 -24.27 -20.77 -61.71
N ASP A 226 -23.80 -21.96 -61.34
CA ASP A 226 -23.29 -22.95 -62.32
C ASP A 226 -23.12 -24.32 -61.63
N GLU A 227 -24.22 -25.07 -61.57
CA GLU A 227 -24.16 -26.48 -61.19
C GLU A 227 -23.55 -27.31 -62.34
N LYS A 228 -22.70 -28.30 -62.00
CA LYS A 228 -22.09 -29.32 -62.88
C LYS A 228 -20.82 -28.89 -63.67
N LYS A 229 -19.65 -29.11 -63.06
CA LYS A 229 -18.57 -29.86 -63.75
C LYS A 229 -17.51 -30.44 -62.82
N TYR A 230 -17.02 -31.62 -63.21
CA TYR A 230 -15.85 -32.34 -62.68
C TYR A 230 -15.88 -32.77 -61.21
N GLU A 231 -16.69 -33.79 -60.92
CA GLU A 231 -16.09 -34.97 -60.31
C GLU A 231 -14.98 -35.51 -61.22
N GLY A 232 -13.78 -35.75 -60.68
CA GLY A 232 -12.68 -36.30 -61.47
C GLY A 232 -11.38 -36.47 -60.70
N LEU A 233 -10.81 -37.68 -60.76
CA LEU A 233 -9.40 -37.98 -60.47
C LEU A 233 -8.88 -37.63 -59.06
N ARG A 234 -9.37 -38.38 -58.06
CA ARG A 234 -8.47 -38.87 -56.98
C ARG A 234 -7.44 -39.84 -57.60
N LYS A 235 -6.25 -39.91 -56.97
CA LYS A 235 -5.04 -40.65 -57.40
C LYS A 235 -4.32 -39.93 -58.56
N ASP A 236 -2.99 -39.74 -58.57
CA ASP A 236 -1.93 -40.46 -57.85
C ASP A 236 -0.96 -39.58 -57.07
N SER A 237 -0.39 -40.15 -56.00
CA SER A 237 0.76 -39.58 -55.29
C SER A 237 1.72 -40.70 -54.85
N ASN A 238 2.75 -41.00 -55.66
CA ASN A 238 4.06 -41.54 -55.22
C ASN A 238 4.97 -41.91 -56.41
N ASN A 239 6.07 -41.18 -56.62
CA ASN A 239 7.39 -41.78 -56.89
C ASN A 239 8.56 -40.78 -56.86
N LYS A 240 9.72 -41.27 -56.38
CA LYS A 240 11.13 -40.82 -56.62
C LYS A 240 11.44 -39.31 -56.54
N LYS A 241 12.11 -38.80 -55.51
CA LYS A 241 13.54 -38.97 -55.11
C LYS A 241 14.60 -38.48 -56.11
N ASN A 242 15.23 -37.37 -55.71
CA ASN A 242 16.67 -37.05 -55.72
C ASN A 242 17.40 -36.66 -57.02
N ASN A 243 18.35 -35.73 -56.83
CA ASN A 243 19.41 -35.26 -57.73
C ASN A 243 18.93 -34.36 -58.90
N LYS A 244 19.74 -33.38 -59.38
CA LYS A 244 21.21 -33.21 -59.28
C LYS A 244 21.63 -31.71 -59.25
N ASN A 245 22.90 -31.46 -58.96
CA ASN A 245 23.46 -30.11 -58.70
C ASN A 245 23.87 -29.30 -59.96
N ASN A 246 24.08 -28.00 -59.71
CA ASN A 246 25.17 -27.12 -60.19
C ASN A 246 25.07 -26.31 -61.52
N LYS A 247 25.80 -25.18 -61.45
CA LYS A 247 26.11 -24.14 -62.47
C LYS A 247 24.98 -23.12 -62.71
N GLY A 248 25.26 -21.82 -62.88
CA GLY A 248 26.54 -21.09 -62.68
C GLY A 248 26.73 -19.89 -63.61
N ASN A 249 27.05 -18.72 -63.03
CA ASN A 249 27.39 -17.42 -63.64
C ASN A 249 27.67 -17.35 -65.15
N LYS A 250 27.04 -16.37 -65.84
CA LYS A 250 27.79 -15.20 -66.36
C LYS A 250 26.92 -14.04 -66.87
N ASN A 251 27.56 -12.87 -66.88
CA ASN A 251 27.07 -11.55 -67.27
C ASN A 251 26.73 -11.46 -68.78
N ASN A 252 25.75 -10.62 -69.13
CA ASN A 252 25.95 -9.37 -69.89
C ASN A 252 24.65 -8.53 -69.83
N LYS A 253 24.60 -7.21 -69.65
CA LYS A 253 25.29 -6.03 -70.23
C LYS A 253 24.45 -5.37 -71.36
N ASP A 254 24.32 -4.05 -71.23
CA ASP A 254 24.00 -3.03 -72.24
C ASP A 254 22.67 -3.12 -73.03
N ASN A 255 21.81 -2.12 -72.80
CA ASN A 255 21.47 -1.14 -73.85
C ASN A 255 20.80 0.11 -73.26
N GLU A 256 21.26 1.28 -73.72
CA GLU A 256 20.65 2.58 -73.41
C GLU A 256 19.56 2.93 -74.44
N LYS A 257 18.68 3.88 -74.10
CA LYS A 257 18.26 4.91 -75.05
C LYS A 257 17.75 6.17 -74.34
N ASN A 258 18.26 7.31 -74.78
CA ASN A 258 17.95 8.63 -74.23
C ASN A 258 16.55 9.12 -74.62
N HIS A 259 16.02 10.11 -73.89
CA HIS A 259 15.79 11.42 -74.51
C HIS A 259 15.88 12.58 -73.51
N HIS A 260 16.21 13.77 -74.05
CA HIS A 260 16.38 15.06 -73.38
C HIS A 260 15.06 15.62 -72.81
N HIS A 261 15.00 16.62 -71.91
CA HIS A 261 15.79 17.87 -71.82
C HIS A 261 16.12 18.27 -70.37
N HIS A 262 17.37 18.66 -70.09
CA HIS A 262 17.88 20.06 -70.03
C HIS A 262 17.27 20.89 -68.89
N ASN A 263 18.06 21.24 -67.85
CA ASN A 263 19.07 22.32 -67.79
C ASN A 263 18.43 23.66 -67.33
N ASN A 264 19.09 24.55 -66.58
CA ASN A 264 20.53 24.67 -66.36
C ASN A 264 20.89 25.27 -64.98
N ASN A 265 22.00 24.79 -64.39
CA ASN A 265 23.12 25.54 -63.80
C ASN A 265 22.93 26.67 -62.75
N SER A 266 23.87 26.88 -61.79
CA SER A 266 24.98 26.00 -61.34
C SER A 266 25.73 26.57 -60.11
N SER A 267 26.17 25.65 -59.22
CA SER A 267 27.48 25.65 -58.51
C SER A 267 27.79 26.83 -57.53
N ILE A 268 28.79 26.81 -56.61
CA ILE A 268 30.07 26.08 -56.49
C ILE A 268 30.37 25.57 -55.04
N ASN A 269 30.66 24.27 -54.92
CA ASN A 269 31.62 23.54 -54.04
C ASN A 269 31.62 23.51 -52.48
N ASN A 270 31.79 22.25 -52.01
CA ASN A 270 32.74 21.75 -50.99
C ASN A 270 32.52 21.93 -49.46
N LYS A 271 32.06 20.84 -48.79
CA LYS A 271 32.97 19.77 -48.29
C LYS A 271 32.20 18.47 -47.92
N LYS A 272 32.92 17.44 -47.45
CA LYS A 272 32.53 16.01 -47.56
C LYS A 272 32.20 15.28 -46.23
N ASN A 273 31.22 14.38 -46.36
CA ASN A 273 31.13 13.00 -45.82
C ASN A 273 30.58 12.68 -44.40
N LYS A 274 29.63 11.71 -44.44
CA LYS A 274 29.14 10.77 -43.40
C LYS A 274 28.27 11.36 -42.27
N THR A 275 27.25 10.65 -41.77
CA THR A 275 26.98 9.19 -41.87
C THR A 275 25.49 8.87 -42.12
N GLU A 276 25.19 7.94 -43.02
CA GLU A 276 23.86 7.32 -43.15
C GLU A 276 23.68 6.27 -42.03
N ARG A 277 22.65 6.40 -41.17
CA ARG A 277 22.32 5.32 -40.20
C ARG A 277 20.94 5.33 -39.52
N GLU A 278 19.88 5.85 -40.15
CA GLU A 278 18.55 5.93 -39.49
C GLU A 278 17.41 5.14 -40.16
N GLU A 279 17.54 4.67 -41.42
CA GLU A 279 16.41 4.00 -42.13
C GLU A 279 16.23 2.50 -41.83
N GLU A 280 17.18 1.82 -41.17
CA GLU A 280 17.04 0.39 -40.82
C GLU A 280 16.10 0.16 -39.61
N GLY A 281 15.90 1.18 -38.77
CA GLY A 281 15.09 1.04 -37.54
C GLY A 281 13.62 0.74 -37.78
N GLY A 282 13.02 1.30 -38.85
CA GLY A 282 11.60 1.13 -39.14
C GLY A 282 11.19 -0.26 -39.64
N LYS A 283 12.11 -0.98 -40.32
CA LYS A 283 11.81 -2.27 -40.95
C LYS A 283 11.91 -3.43 -39.97
N ASN A 284 12.84 -3.38 -39.02
CA ASN A 284 12.97 -4.42 -37.99
C ASN A 284 11.76 -4.45 -37.04
N ALA A 285 11.26 -3.28 -36.62
CA ALA A 285 10.07 -3.19 -35.78
C ALA A 285 8.84 -3.86 -36.43
N LEU A 286 8.58 -3.58 -37.72
CA LEU A 286 7.51 -4.23 -38.49
C LEU A 286 7.65 -5.77 -38.54
N HIS A 287 8.88 -6.29 -38.64
CA HIS A 287 9.11 -7.73 -38.66
C HIS A 287 8.93 -8.37 -37.27
N GLU A 288 9.30 -7.65 -36.20
CA GLU A 288 9.13 -8.05 -34.80
C GLU A 288 7.63 -8.09 -34.42
N PHE A 289 6.86 -7.06 -34.80
CA PHE A 289 5.40 -7.03 -34.64
C PHE A 289 4.70 -8.18 -35.39
N SER A 290 5.20 -8.56 -36.58
CA SER A 290 4.62 -9.67 -37.34
C SER A 290 4.78 -11.04 -36.66
N ASN A 291 5.67 -11.17 -35.67
CA ASN A 291 5.77 -12.35 -34.81
C ASN A 291 4.91 -12.18 -33.55
N LEU A 292 4.88 -10.97 -32.98
CA LEU A 292 4.04 -10.62 -31.84
C LEU A 292 2.55 -10.97 -32.06
N GLU A 293 1.99 -10.71 -33.25
CA GLU A 293 0.61 -11.10 -33.60
C GLU A 293 0.39 -12.63 -33.69
N LYS A 294 1.45 -13.42 -33.88
CA LYS A 294 1.38 -14.89 -34.01
C LYS A 294 1.53 -15.60 -32.66
N ASP A 295 2.36 -15.08 -31.77
CA ASP A 295 2.63 -15.75 -30.49
C ASP A 295 1.46 -15.62 -29.51
N VAL A 296 0.69 -14.52 -29.59
CA VAL A 296 -0.60 -14.33 -28.87
C VAL A 296 -1.64 -15.40 -29.26
N SER A 297 -1.52 -15.99 -30.45
CA SER A 297 -2.56 -16.75 -31.16
C SER A 297 -2.61 -18.26 -30.81
N SER A 298 -2.49 -18.62 -29.52
CA SER A 298 -2.72 -20.00 -29.07
C SER A 298 -3.37 -20.11 -27.69
N GLY A 299 -2.70 -19.70 -26.62
CA GLY A 299 -3.23 -19.79 -25.25
C GLY A 299 -4.44 -18.88 -24.97
N SER A 300 -4.53 -17.73 -25.65
CA SER A 300 -5.64 -16.79 -25.50
C SER A 300 -6.99 -17.35 -25.98
N PHE A 301 -6.99 -18.19 -27.03
CA PHE A 301 -8.23 -18.62 -27.71
C PHE A 301 -9.15 -19.48 -26.86
N GLU A 302 -8.62 -20.33 -25.98
CA GLU A 302 -9.43 -21.19 -25.11
C GLU A 302 -10.01 -20.38 -23.93
N TYR A 303 -9.20 -19.48 -23.36
CA TYR A 303 -9.57 -18.56 -22.27
C TYR A 303 -10.66 -17.56 -22.68
N ASP A 304 -10.53 -16.93 -23.86
CA ASP A 304 -11.54 -15.99 -24.36
C ASP A 304 -12.87 -16.67 -24.71
N LYS A 305 -12.84 -17.96 -25.08
CA LYS A 305 -14.05 -18.77 -25.30
C LYS A 305 -14.79 -19.02 -23.98
N GLU A 306 -14.08 -19.41 -22.92
CA GLU A 306 -14.68 -19.59 -21.59
C GLU A 306 -15.33 -18.29 -21.08
N LYS A 307 -14.64 -17.14 -21.20
CA LYS A 307 -15.19 -15.84 -20.83
C LYS A 307 -16.43 -15.46 -21.64
N LEU A 308 -16.44 -15.75 -22.94
CA LEU A 308 -17.60 -15.45 -23.79
C LEU A 308 -18.82 -16.32 -23.44
N GLU A 309 -18.61 -17.60 -23.11
CA GLU A 309 -19.66 -18.51 -22.63
C GLU A 309 -20.20 -18.06 -21.26
N LYS A 310 -19.30 -17.77 -20.30
CA LYS A 310 -19.65 -17.22 -18.97
C LYS A 310 -20.45 -15.92 -19.08
N LEU A 311 -20.04 -15.00 -19.95
CA LEU A 311 -20.78 -13.76 -20.21
C LEU A 311 -22.19 -14.02 -20.74
N ASN A 312 -22.38 -14.98 -21.65
CA ASN A 312 -23.70 -15.27 -22.20
C ASN A 312 -24.63 -15.89 -21.15
N VAL A 313 -24.13 -16.79 -20.29
CA VAL A 313 -24.90 -17.31 -19.14
C VAL A 313 -25.31 -16.17 -18.19
N LEU A 314 -24.37 -15.27 -17.86
CA LEU A 314 -24.64 -14.13 -16.98
C LEU A 314 -25.60 -13.10 -17.60
N LYS A 315 -25.58 -12.90 -18.93
CA LYS A 315 -26.56 -12.06 -19.65
C LYS A 315 -27.98 -12.58 -19.49
N GLU A 316 -28.20 -13.89 -19.61
CA GLU A 316 -29.54 -14.47 -19.44
C GLU A 316 -30.01 -14.35 -17.98
N LYS A 317 -29.17 -14.74 -17.00
CA LYS A 317 -29.46 -14.54 -15.56
C LYS A 317 -29.79 -13.08 -15.24
N ALA A 318 -29.09 -12.12 -15.84
CA ALA A 318 -29.30 -10.69 -15.60
C ALA A 318 -30.64 -10.16 -16.15
N LYS A 319 -31.15 -10.70 -17.27
CA LYS A 319 -32.46 -10.32 -17.83
C LYS A 319 -33.61 -10.63 -16.88
N GLU A 320 -33.53 -11.74 -16.13
CA GLU A 320 -34.53 -12.13 -15.12
C GLU A 320 -34.73 -11.04 -14.04
N PHE A 321 -33.68 -10.25 -13.78
CA PHE A 321 -33.69 -9.14 -12.83
C PHE A 321 -33.78 -7.75 -13.50
N GLY A 322 -34.04 -7.69 -14.82
CA GLY A 322 -34.12 -6.44 -15.58
C GLY A 322 -32.76 -5.76 -15.85
N ILE A 323 -31.64 -6.44 -15.58
CA ILE A 323 -30.29 -5.88 -15.68
C ILE A 323 -29.71 -6.08 -17.08
N SER A 324 -29.21 -4.99 -17.66
CA SER A 324 -28.58 -4.99 -18.98
C SER A 324 -27.06 -5.11 -18.85
N ILE A 325 -26.51 -6.29 -19.21
CA ILE A 325 -25.06 -6.49 -19.31
C ILE A 325 -24.54 -6.10 -20.71
N ILE A 326 -23.55 -5.21 -20.73
CA ILE A 326 -22.99 -4.57 -21.92
C ILE A 326 -21.49 -4.89 -22.00
N GLU A 327 -21.02 -5.30 -23.18
CA GLU A 327 -19.58 -5.50 -23.45
C GLU A 327 -18.88 -4.15 -23.65
N PHE A 328 -17.63 -4.01 -23.18
CA PHE A 328 -16.91 -2.73 -23.29
C PHE A 328 -16.87 -2.17 -24.72
N ASP A 329 -16.57 -3.02 -25.71
CA ASP A 329 -16.49 -2.59 -27.11
C ASP A 329 -17.83 -2.14 -27.70
N ASN A 330 -18.98 -2.42 -27.07
CA ASN A 330 -20.26 -1.83 -27.48
C ASN A 330 -20.39 -0.37 -27.00
N MET A 331 -19.73 0.01 -25.91
CA MET A 331 -19.59 1.39 -25.46
C MET A 331 -18.48 2.16 -26.19
N THR A 332 -17.62 1.49 -26.98
CA THR A 332 -16.55 2.13 -27.77
C THR A 332 -16.68 1.95 -29.28
N LYS A 333 -17.89 1.66 -29.78
CA LYS A 333 -18.17 1.53 -31.23
C LYS A 333 -18.71 2.84 -31.82
N GLY A 334 -18.45 3.03 -33.11
CA GLY A 334 -19.17 4.00 -33.96
C GLY A 334 -18.46 5.32 -34.25
N ILE A 335 -17.53 5.79 -33.41
CA ILE A 335 -17.03 7.17 -33.50
C ILE A 335 -15.51 7.26 -33.64
N LYS A 336 -15.04 7.34 -34.90
CA LYS A 336 -13.62 7.58 -35.23
C LYS A 336 -13.22 9.06 -35.28
N LYS A 337 -14.18 9.99 -35.31
CA LYS A 337 -13.95 11.44 -35.46
C LYS A 337 -15.02 12.28 -34.73
N THR A 338 -14.94 12.36 -33.40
CA THR A 338 -15.54 13.47 -32.65
C THR A 338 -14.49 14.54 -32.34
N ASN A 339 -14.91 15.80 -32.29
CA ASN A 339 -14.12 16.83 -31.63
C ASN A 339 -14.04 16.49 -30.14
N MET A 340 -12.83 16.46 -29.58
CA MET A 340 -12.57 16.25 -28.16
C MET A 340 -13.03 17.45 -27.33
N LYS A 341 -14.33 17.50 -27.02
CA LYS A 341 -14.93 18.51 -26.14
C LYS A 341 -15.06 17.92 -24.74
N ILE A 342 -14.37 18.54 -23.79
CA ILE A 342 -14.56 18.30 -22.36
C ILE A 342 -15.87 18.99 -21.96
N GLN A 343 -16.81 18.27 -21.33
CA GLN A 343 -18.11 18.85 -20.98
C GLN A 343 -18.03 19.87 -19.85
N ASN A 344 -17.19 19.61 -18.84
CA ASN A 344 -16.98 20.52 -17.73
C ASN A 344 -15.47 20.77 -17.53
N GLU A 345 -15.08 22.05 -17.50
CA GLU A 345 -13.70 22.48 -17.30
C GLU A 345 -13.49 23.23 -15.96
N ASP A 346 -14.54 23.32 -15.14
CA ASP A 346 -14.46 23.86 -13.78
C ASP A 346 -13.37 23.13 -12.98
N PRO A 347 -12.36 23.85 -12.42
CA PRO A 347 -11.31 23.25 -11.62
C PRO A 347 -11.86 22.43 -10.46
N ASP A 348 -12.92 22.90 -9.79
CA ASP A 348 -13.43 22.35 -8.55
C ASP A 348 -14.58 21.33 -8.76
N PHE A 349 -14.93 21.02 -10.01
CA PHE A 349 -15.84 19.92 -10.36
C PHE A 349 -15.26 18.57 -9.91
N ILE A 350 -16.06 17.82 -9.14
CA ILE A 350 -15.70 16.48 -8.64
C ILE A 350 -15.79 15.48 -9.78
N THR A 351 -14.63 15.14 -10.34
CA THR A 351 -14.51 14.17 -11.44
C THR A 351 -14.38 12.73 -10.95
N SER A 352 -14.01 12.50 -9.68
CA SER A 352 -13.89 11.14 -9.13
C SER A 352 -14.16 11.12 -7.62
N ILE A 353 -14.81 10.05 -7.16
CA ILE A 353 -15.08 9.74 -5.75
C ILE A 353 -14.39 8.40 -5.46
N VAL A 354 -13.36 8.40 -4.62
CA VAL A 354 -12.53 7.21 -4.35
C VAL A 354 -12.90 6.60 -3.01
N TYR A 355 -13.46 5.39 -3.00
CA TYR A 355 -13.77 4.71 -1.74
C TYR A 355 -12.50 4.12 -1.09
N THR A 356 -12.17 4.61 0.11
CA THR A 356 -11.02 4.15 0.90
C THR A 356 -11.48 3.23 2.04
N SER A 357 -10.94 2.02 2.14
CA SER A 357 -11.11 1.17 3.32
C SER A 357 -10.18 1.67 4.44
N GLY A 358 -10.64 2.67 5.21
CA GLY A 358 -9.92 3.19 6.35
C GLY A 358 -9.72 2.16 7.47
N THR A 359 -8.84 2.45 8.43
CA THR A 359 -8.59 1.57 9.59
C THR A 359 -9.81 1.38 10.50
N SER A 360 -10.83 2.23 10.34
CA SER A 360 -12.16 2.16 10.98
C SER A 360 -13.13 1.16 10.33
N GLY A 361 -12.70 0.36 9.35
CA GLY A 361 -13.52 -0.70 8.72
C GLY A 361 -14.49 -0.20 7.64
N GLN A 362 -15.34 0.79 7.94
CA GLN A 362 -16.29 1.35 6.97
C GLN A 362 -15.61 2.25 5.91
N PRO A 363 -15.86 2.02 4.60
CA PRO A 363 -15.27 2.85 3.53
C PRO A 363 -15.98 4.18 3.30
N LYS A 364 -15.18 5.21 2.97
CA LYS A 364 -15.63 6.58 2.69
C LYS A 364 -15.21 7.02 1.31
N GLY A 365 -16.10 7.69 0.57
CA GLY A 365 -15.84 8.16 -0.79
C GLY A 365 -15.14 9.52 -0.78
N VAL A 366 -13.83 9.56 -1.01
CA VAL A 366 -13.03 10.79 -1.07
C VAL A 366 -13.35 11.54 -2.37
N MET A 367 -13.95 12.74 -2.28
CA MET A 367 -14.31 13.58 -3.42
C MET A 367 -13.09 14.34 -3.97
N LEU A 368 -12.69 14.02 -5.20
CA LEU A 368 -11.52 14.60 -5.88
C LEU A 368 -11.93 15.42 -7.11
N SER A 369 -11.55 16.70 -7.12
CA SER A 369 -11.76 17.62 -8.24
C SER A 369 -10.67 17.53 -9.31
N ASN A 370 -10.90 18.16 -10.47
CA ASN A 370 -9.87 18.20 -11.50
C ASN A 370 -8.62 18.99 -11.07
N LYS A 371 -8.83 20.09 -10.33
CA LYS A 371 -7.78 20.88 -9.66
C LYS A 371 -6.94 20.03 -8.72
N ASN A 372 -7.57 19.11 -7.99
CA ASN A 372 -6.85 18.19 -7.11
C ASN A 372 -5.86 17.32 -7.88
N PHE A 373 -6.28 16.68 -8.99
CA PHE A 373 -5.38 15.89 -9.83
C PHE A 373 -4.27 16.72 -10.46
N TYR A 374 -4.59 17.89 -11.03
CA TYR A 374 -3.60 18.79 -11.61
C TYR A 374 -2.52 19.19 -10.59
N SER A 375 -2.94 19.56 -9.38
CA SER A 375 -2.07 20.07 -8.30
C SER A 375 -1.06 19.04 -7.76
N THR A 376 -1.31 17.75 -7.98
CA THR A 376 -0.37 16.65 -7.69
C THR A 376 0.41 16.23 -8.94
N VAL A 377 -0.26 15.98 -10.07
CA VAL A 377 0.37 15.36 -11.24
C VAL A 377 1.34 16.31 -11.96
N ALA A 378 0.98 17.59 -12.14
CA ALA A 378 1.85 18.52 -12.89
C ALA A 378 3.20 18.76 -12.17
N PRO A 379 3.25 18.99 -10.83
CA PRO A 379 4.53 19.07 -10.14
C PRO A 379 5.34 17.75 -10.12
N LEU A 380 4.69 16.58 -10.20
CA LEU A 380 5.38 15.29 -10.32
C LEU A 380 6.03 15.10 -11.70
N CYS A 381 5.35 15.46 -12.78
CA CYS A 381 5.94 15.50 -14.13
C CYS A 381 7.20 16.39 -14.17
N ASP A 382 7.19 17.49 -13.40
CA ASP A 382 8.31 18.43 -13.30
C ASP A 382 9.36 18.07 -12.22
N HIS A 383 9.18 16.99 -11.47
CA HIS A 383 10.03 16.63 -10.32
C HIS A 383 11.45 16.21 -10.75
N ASN A 384 12.47 16.59 -9.96
CA ASN A 384 13.89 16.38 -10.33
C ASN A 384 14.21 14.90 -10.59
N VAL A 385 13.62 14.00 -9.81
CA VAL A 385 13.73 12.54 -9.95
C VAL A 385 13.32 12.07 -11.35
N ILE A 386 12.15 12.53 -11.83
CA ILE A 386 11.60 12.14 -13.14
C ILE A 386 12.42 12.75 -14.27
N LYS A 387 12.82 14.01 -14.13
CA LYS A 387 13.70 14.71 -15.10
C LYS A 387 15.08 14.09 -15.25
N ASN A 388 15.61 13.50 -14.17
CA ASN A 388 16.91 12.83 -14.18
C ASN A 388 16.83 11.40 -14.72
N MET A 389 15.90 10.59 -14.19
CA MET A 389 15.76 9.16 -14.57
C MET A 389 15.18 8.97 -15.98
N LYS A 390 14.26 9.85 -16.41
CA LYS A 390 13.55 9.78 -17.71
C LYS A 390 13.04 8.36 -18.03
N PRO A 391 12.29 7.71 -17.12
CA PRO A 391 11.81 6.35 -17.31
C PRO A 391 10.97 6.22 -18.58
N LYS A 392 11.10 5.09 -19.27
CA LYS A 392 10.38 4.79 -20.52
C LYS A 392 9.23 3.81 -20.29
N THR A 393 9.28 3.03 -19.21
CA THR A 393 8.24 2.06 -18.86
C THR A 393 7.77 2.22 -17.42
N HIS A 394 6.46 2.23 -17.21
CA HIS A 394 5.80 2.12 -15.90
C HIS A 394 5.16 0.74 -15.75
N PHE A 395 5.38 0.07 -14.61
CA PHE A 395 4.82 -1.25 -14.33
C PHE A 395 3.59 -1.12 -13.43
N SER A 396 2.41 -1.19 -14.04
CA SER A 396 1.11 -0.96 -13.40
C SER A 396 0.56 -2.24 -12.77
N TYR A 397 1.13 -2.59 -11.61
CA TYR A 397 0.66 -3.69 -10.76
C TYR A 397 -0.04 -3.22 -9.48
N LEU A 398 0.27 -2.00 -9.00
CA LEU A 398 -0.49 -1.37 -7.93
C LEU A 398 -1.91 -1.06 -8.43
N PRO A 399 -2.95 -1.03 -7.57
CA PRO A 399 -4.32 -0.88 -8.05
C PRO A 399 -4.62 0.53 -8.58
N VAL A 400 -5.04 0.66 -9.84
CA VAL A 400 -5.40 1.95 -10.46
C VAL A 400 -6.60 2.64 -9.78
N SER A 401 -7.40 1.90 -9.03
CA SER A 401 -8.47 2.43 -8.17
C SER A 401 -7.94 3.16 -6.92
N HIS A 402 -6.66 3.02 -6.58
CA HIS A 402 -6.01 3.75 -5.49
C HIS A 402 -5.24 4.97 -6.02
N ALA A 403 -5.40 6.12 -5.36
CA ALA A 403 -4.89 7.41 -5.87
C ALA A 403 -3.38 7.44 -6.18
N PHE A 404 -2.56 6.70 -5.43
CA PHE A 404 -1.11 6.59 -5.66
C PHE A 404 -0.80 6.09 -7.08
N GLU A 405 -1.40 4.97 -7.51
CA GLU A 405 -1.16 4.43 -8.85
C GLU A 405 -1.77 5.31 -9.94
N ARG A 406 -3.00 5.80 -9.73
CA ARG A 406 -3.67 6.63 -10.74
C ARG A 406 -2.89 7.90 -11.07
N VAL A 407 -2.26 8.51 -10.07
CA VAL A 407 -1.35 9.65 -10.26
C VAL A 407 -0.11 9.25 -11.08
N LEU A 408 0.50 8.08 -10.82
CA LEU A 408 1.62 7.57 -11.62
C LEU A 408 1.21 7.27 -13.06
N VAL A 409 0.01 6.72 -13.28
CA VAL A 409 -0.53 6.47 -14.62
C VAL A 409 -0.83 7.78 -15.37
N TYR A 410 -1.45 8.77 -14.72
CA TYR A 410 -1.66 10.09 -15.34
C TYR A 410 -0.32 10.76 -15.70
N MET A 411 0.67 10.71 -14.80
CA MET A 411 2.03 11.19 -15.04
C MET A 411 2.68 10.44 -16.23
N ALA A 412 2.55 9.12 -16.28
CA ALA A 412 3.09 8.29 -17.37
C ALA A 412 2.48 8.65 -18.72
N VAL A 413 1.14 8.79 -18.81
CA VAL A 413 0.45 9.20 -20.03
C VAL A 413 0.86 10.62 -20.45
N ILE A 414 0.99 11.59 -19.54
CA ILE A 414 1.43 12.97 -19.86
C ILE A 414 2.88 12.99 -20.39
N LEU A 415 3.75 12.11 -19.90
CA LEU A 415 5.15 12.04 -20.34
C LEU A 415 5.32 11.20 -21.62
N GLY A 416 4.37 10.33 -21.96
CA GLY A 416 4.45 9.40 -23.09
C GLY A 416 5.18 8.10 -22.76
N ILE A 417 5.14 7.69 -21.49
CA ILE A 417 5.77 6.48 -20.92
C ILE A 417 4.87 5.28 -21.19
N LYS A 418 5.44 4.18 -21.68
CA LYS A 418 4.71 2.93 -21.92
C LYS A 418 4.24 2.34 -20.59
N ILE A 419 2.96 2.04 -20.47
CA ILE A 419 2.36 1.42 -19.28
C ILE A 419 2.19 -0.07 -19.52
N ASN A 420 2.97 -0.89 -18.80
CA ASN A 420 2.85 -2.34 -18.77
C ASN A 420 1.96 -2.74 -17.58
N ILE A 421 0.71 -3.14 -17.85
CA ILE A 421 -0.23 -3.66 -16.86
C ILE A 421 0.06 -5.15 -16.62
N TRP A 422 0.22 -5.53 -15.36
CA TRP A 422 0.49 -6.93 -14.97
C TRP A 422 -0.70 -7.86 -15.19
N SER A 423 -0.42 -9.16 -15.13
CA SER A 423 -1.35 -10.27 -15.40
C SER A 423 -2.43 -10.47 -14.33
N LYS A 424 -2.43 -9.65 -13.26
CA LYS A 424 -3.38 -9.68 -12.13
C LYS A 424 -3.30 -10.94 -11.25
N ASP A 425 -2.53 -11.95 -11.66
CA ASP A 425 -2.14 -13.11 -10.85
C ASP A 425 -0.80 -12.87 -10.12
N ILE A 426 -0.79 -13.22 -8.83
CA ILE A 426 0.38 -13.16 -7.95
C ILE A 426 1.39 -14.28 -8.23
N SER A 427 1.00 -15.40 -8.84
CA SER A 427 1.94 -16.46 -9.25
C SER A 427 2.92 -15.94 -10.31
N CYS A 428 2.39 -15.17 -11.26
CA CYS A 428 3.14 -14.64 -12.39
C CYS A 428 3.85 -13.30 -12.12
N PHE A 429 3.64 -12.67 -10.95
CA PHE A 429 4.24 -11.38 -10.58
C PHE A 429 5.76 -11.31 -10.82
N SER A 430 6.51 -12.37 -10.51
CA SER A 430 7.96 -12.42 -10.71
C SER A 430 8.36 -12.42 -12.19
N LYS A 431 7.63 -13.17 -13.04
CA LYS A 431 7.87 -13.23 -14.50
C LYS A 431 7.45 -11.93 -15.17
N ASP A 432 6.33 -11.35 -14.76
CA ASP A 432 5.88 -10.01 -15.17
C ASP A 432 6.89 -8.93 -14.78
N LEU A 433 7.34 -8.89 -13.53
CA LEU A 433 8.31 -7.88 -13.07
C LEU A 433 9.64 -7.99 -13.82
N TYR A 434 10.14 -9.21 -14.05
CA TYR A 434 11.37 -9.44 -14.82
C TYR A 434 11.23 -8.94 -16.28
N ASN A 435 10.12 -9.28 -16.96
CA ASN A 435 9.84 -8.83 -18.33
C ASN A 435 9.30 -7.38 -18.43
N SER A 436 9.00 -6.72 -17.30
CA SER A 436 8.31 -5.42 -17.29
C SER A 436 9.12 -4.24 -17.84
N ASP A 437 10.43 -4.42 -18.06
CA ASP A 437 11.34 -3.38 -18.57
C ASP A 437 11.48 -2.12 -17.69
N VAL A 438 10.92 -2.15 -16.47
CA VAL A 438 10.73 -0.98 -15.60
C VAL A 438 12.05 -0.39 -15.06
N GLU A 439 12.29 0.91 -15.28
CA GLU A 439 13.44 1.61 -14.70
C GLU A 439 13.19 2.07 -13.24
N VAL A 440 11.93 2.39 -12.92
CA VAL A 440 11.50 2.89 -11.60
C VAL A 440 10.37 2.02 -11.04
N LEU A 441 10.68 1.15 -10.09
CA LEU A 441 9.68 0.28 -9.47
C LEU A 441 8.97 1.01 -8.34
N ALA A 442 7.77 1.53 -8.62
CA ALA A 442 6.85 2.01 -7.59
C ALA A 442 6.33 0.85 -6.73
N GLY A 443 6.08 1.09 -5.44
CA GLY A 443 5.60 0.04 -4.56
C GLY A 443 5.25 0.46 -3.14
N VAL A 444 4.87 -0.54 -2.35
CA VAL A 444 4.50 -0.44 -0.94
C VAL A 444 5.42 -1.35 -0.10
N PRO A 445 5.60 -1.10 1.22
CA PRO A 445 6.60 -1.80 2.02
C PRO A 445 6.55 -3.33 1.93
N LYS A 446 5.36 -3.94 1.98
CA LYS A 446 5.21 -5.41 1.93
C LYS A 446 5.73 -6.03 0.63
N VAL A 447 5.70 -5.31 -0.50
CA VAL A 447 6.26 -5.77 -1.78
C VAL A 447 7.79 -5.77 -1.72
N PHE A 448 8.39 -4.69 -1.22
CA PHE A 448 9.84 -4.57 -1.06
C PHE A 448 10.38 -5.56 -0.01
N THR A 449 9.68 -5.75 1.12
CA THR A 449 9.99 -6.79 2.10
C THR A 449 9.91 -8.19 1.47
N ARG A 450 8.92 -8.49 0.61
CA ARG A 450 8.85 -9.79 -0.08
C ARG A 450 10.01 -9.98 -1.05
N ILE A 451 10.38 -8.95 -1.82
CA ILE A 451 11.56 -8.99 -2.71
C ILE A 451 12.84 -9.24 -1.89
N TYR A 452 13.02 -8.52 -0.78
CA TYR A 452 14.13 -8.71 0.16
C TYR A 452 14.17 -10.15 0.72
N THR A 453 13.06 -10.68 1.24
CA THR A 453 12.99 -12.03 1.81
C THR A 453 13.25 -13.11 0.75
N ASN A 454 12.78 -12.94 -0.48
CA ASN A 454 13.08 -13.83 -1.59
C ASN A 454 14.59 -13.83 -1.90
N ILE A 455 15.20 -12.64 -2.07
CA ILE A 455 16.65 -12.50 -2.33
C ILE A 455 17.48 -13.11 -1.20
N MET A 456 17.11 -12.87 0.05
CA MET A 456 17.82 -13.40 1.22
C MET A 456 17.65 -14.90 1.39
N THR A 457 16.49 -15.46 1.01
CA THR A 457 16.27 -16.91 0.91
C THR A 457 17.22 -17.52 -0.12
N GLU A 458 17.30 -16.96 -1.33
CA GLU A 458 18.22 -17.46 -2.37
C GLU A 458 19.69 -17.35 -1.96
N ILE A 459 20.12 -16.24 -1.34
CA ILE A 459 21.47 -16.10 -0.78
C ILE A 459 21.71 -17.13 0.34
N ASN A 460 20.70 -17.47 1.14
CA ASN A 460 20.80 -18.46 2.20
C ASN A 460 20.82 -19.91 1.68
N ASN A 461 20.23 -20.18 0.51
CA ASN A 461 20.26 -21.46 -0.19
C ASN A 461 21.62 -21.76 -0.86
N LEU A 462 22.49 -20.75 -1.01
CA LEU A 462 23.83 -20.94 -1.61
C LEU A 462 24.73 -21.86 -0.75
N PRO A 463 25.60 -22.67 -1.37
CA PRO A 463 26.63 -23.45 -0.66
C PRO A 463 27.50 -22.58 0.25
N VAL A 464 27.86 -23.09 1.44
CA VAL A 464 28.46 -22.32 2.56
C VAL A 464 29.58 -21.36 2.14
N LEU A 465 30.53 -21.80 1.31
CA LEU A 465 31.63 -20.94 0.82
C LEU A 465 31.14 -19.78 -0.05
N LYS A 466 30.16 -20.03 -0.94
CA LYS A 466 29.54 -18.99 -1.78
C LYS A 466 28.68 -18.04 -0.93
N LYS A 467 27.88 -18.58 0.00
CA LYS A 467 27.05 -17.84 0.98
C LYS A 467 27.91 -16.88 1.82
N SER A 468 29.05 -17.35 2.32
CA SER A 468 30.03 -16.54 3.06
C SER A 468 30.62 -15.41 2.19
N LEU A 469 31.15 -15.75 1.00
CA LEU A 469 31.75 -14.78 0.09
C LEU A 469 30.75 -13.69 -0.36
N VAL A 470 29.51 -14.06 -0.69
CA VAL A 470 28.44 -13.12 -1.05
C VAL A 470 28.10 -12.19 0.12
N LYS A 471 27.89 -12.73 1.33
CA LYS A 471 27.58 -11.92 2.51
C LYS A 471 28.73 -10.97 2.90
N ASN A 472 29.98 -11.39 2.75
CA ASN A 472 31.16 -10.55 3.03
C ASN A 472 31.32 -9.41 2.02
N ILE A 473 31.04 -9.64 0.73
CA ILE A 473 31.09 -8.57 -0.29
C ILE A 473 29.95 -7.56 -0.09
N LEU A 474 28.75 -8.04 0.26
CA LEU A 474 27.59 -7.19 0.55
C LEU A 474 27.80 -6.35 1.83
N SER A 475 28.35 -6.94 2.90
CA SER A 475 28.63 -6.20 4.14
C SER A 475 29.74 -5.16 3.96
N LEU A 476 30.80 -5.47 3.18
CA LEU A 476 31.80 -4.50 2.75
C LEU A 476 31.15 -3.33 1.98
N ARG A 477 30.30 -3.61 0.98
CA ARG A 477 29.61 -2.56 0.22
C ARG A 477 28.66 -1.72 1.08
N LYS A 478 27.98 -2.31 2.07
CA LYS A 478 27.14 -1.59 3.04
C LYS A 478 27.99 -0.66 3.92
N HIS A 479 29.15 -1.11 4.39
CA HIS A 479 30.05 -0.30 5.24
C HIS A 479 30.56 0.98 4.54
N PHE A 480 30.80 0.91 3.21
CA PHE A 480 31.16 2.09 2.41
C PHE A 480 29.96 2.83 1.80
N ASN A 481 28.75 2.60 2.32
CA ASN A 481 27.49 3.29 2.00
C ASN A 481 27.23 3.52 0.48
N ASN A 482 27.54 2.52 -0.37
CA ASN A 482 27.52 2.63 -1.84
C ASN A 482 28.27 3.86 -2.44
N GLY A 483 29.21 4.45 -1.70
CA GLY A 483 30.12 5.49 -2.19
C GLY A 483 31.13 4.95 -3.22
N SER A 484 32.10 5.76 -3.64
CA SER A 484 33.03 5.43 -4.73
C SER A 484 33.73 4.07 -4.57
N PHE A 485 34.09 3.69 -3.35
CA PHE A 485 34.70 2.38 -3.07
C PHE A 485 33.68 1.22 -3.11
N GLY A 486 32.45 1.43 -2.63
CA GLY A 486 31.35 0.47 -2.79
C GLY A 486 30.99 0.21 -4.26
N LYS A 487 31.02 1.26 -5.09
CA LYS A 487 30.85 1.18 -6.55
C LYS A 487 32.03 0.49 -7.25
N PHE A 488 33.25 0.65 -6.75
CA PHE A 488 34.42 -0.10 -7.21
C PHE A 488 34.28 -1.61 -6.89
N ILE A 489 33.89 -1.97 -5.66
CA ILE A 489 33.64 -3.37 -5.28
C ILE A 489 32.57 -4.00 -6.17
N GLU A 490 31.45 -3.31 -6.43
CA GLU A 490 30.42 -3.83 -7.34
C GLU A 490 30.95 -3.97 -8.78
N LYS A 491 31.73 -3.02 -9.29
CA LYS A 491 32.36 -3.12 -10.62
C LYS A 491 33.32 -4.31 -10.74
N CYS A 492 33.98 -4.71 -9.66
CA CYS A 492 34.89 -5.87 -9.63
C CYS A 492 34.17 -7.21 -9.39
N THR A 493 33.05 -7.23 -8.65
CA THR A 493 32.40 -8.48 -8.20
C THR A 493 31.10 -8.79 -8.96
N ASN A 494 30.41 -7.76 -9.45
CA ASN A 494 29.16 -7.81 -10.20
C ASN A 494 28.03 -8.59 -9.50
N ILE A 495 28.05 -8.66 -8.16
CA ILE A 495 27.14 -9.53 -7.38
C ILE A 495 25.73 -8.95 -7.35
N SER A 496 25.57 -7.67 -7.04
CA SER A 496 24.22 -7.08 -6.95
C SER A 496 23.60 -6.81 -8.31
N SER A 497 24.42 -6.56 -9.32
CA SER A 497 23.97 -6.47 -10.70
C SER A 497 23.49 -7.83 -11.23
N ARG A 498 24.04 -8.96 -10.74
CA ARG A 498 23.49 -10.31 -10.96
C ARG A 498 22.20 -10.56 -10.17
N ILE A 499 22.15 -10.20 -8.88
CA ILE A 499 20.94 -10.34 -8.05
C ILE A 499 19.78 -9.54 -8.67
N LYS A 500 20.03 -8.29 -9.06
CA LYS A 500 19.08 -7.46 -9.80
C LYS A 500 18.72 -8.06 -11.16
N GLY A 501 19.69 -8.62 -11.89
CA GLY A 501 19.44 -9.33 -13.14
C GLY A 501 18.33 -10.37 -13.02
N ASN A 502 18.25 -11.08 -11.89
CA ASN A 502 17.20 -12.08 -11.61
C ASN A 502 15.84 -11.48 -11.19
N VAL A 503 15.75 -10.18 -10.90
CA VAL A 503 14.52 -9.49 -10.44
C VAL A 503 13.96 -8.59 -11.55
N ASN A 504 14.77 -7.64 -12.04
CA ASN A 504 14.56 -6.90 -13.27
C ASN A 504 15.89 -6.24 -13.68
N PRO A 505 16.43 -6.47 -14.89
CA PRO A 505 17.76 -5.98 -15.28
C PRO A 505 17.84 -4.46 -15.56
N LYS A 506 16.73 -3.78 -15.88
CA LYS A 506 16.69 -2.34 -16.21
C LYS A 506 16.41 -1.43 -15.01
N MET A 507 15.92 -2.01 -13.91
CA MET A 507 15.59 -1.29 -12.68
C MET A 507 16.79 -0.49 -12.14
N GLN A 508 16.53 0.78 -11.83
CA GLN A 508 17.52 1.73 -11.32
C GLN A 508 17.10 2.32 -9.98
N MET A 509 15.79 2.37 -9.69
CA MET A 509 15.28 3.00 -8.48
C MET A 509 14.02 2.31 -7.95
N LEU A 510 13.89 2.25 -6.62
CA LEU A 510 12.66 1.87 -5.91
C LEU A 510 11.94 3.15 -5.43
N LEU A 511 10.64 3.26 -5.68
CA LEU A 511 9.80 4.37 -5.20
C LEU A 511 8.77 3.82 -4.20
N ASN A 512 9.02 4.04 -2.91
CA ASN A 512 8.14 3.58 -1.82
C ASN A 512 7.09 4.62 -1.44
N GLY A 513 5.83 4.19 -1.40
CA GLY A 513 4.69 4.98 -0.95
C GLY A 513 3.65 4.14 -0.22
N GLY A 514 2.61 4.79 0.29
CA GLY A 514 1.51 4.12 0.99
C GLY A 514 1.82 3.58 2.40
N GLY A 515 3.10 3.46 2.79
CA GLY A 515 3.53 3.13 4.15
C GLY A 515 5.03 3.33 4.35
N LYS A 516 5.47 3.40 5.62
CA LYS A 516 6.89 3.45 5.98
C LYS A 516 7.51 2.05 5.80
N LEU A 517 8.61 1.97 5.06
CA LEU A 517 9.49 0.79 5.04
C LEU A 517 10.55 0.99 6.15
N SER A 518 11.07 -0.09 6.73
CA SER A 518 12.24 0.01 7.61
C SER A 518 13.44 0.52 6.82
N SER A 519 14.11 1.57 7.31
CA SER A 519 15.32 2.16 6.70
C SER A 519 16.37 1.08 6.43
N LYS A 520 16.63 0.21 7.40
CA LYS A 520 17.51 -0.95 7.26
C LYS A 520 17.16 -1.86 6.06
N ILE A 521 15.87 -2.10 5.79
CA ILE A 521 15.44 -2.92 4.63
C ILE A 521 15.62 -2.15 3.32
N ALA A 522 15.34 -0.83 3.32
CA ALA A 522 15.60 0.03 2.17
C ALA A 522 17.10 0.07 1.81
N ASP A 523 17.97 0.32 2.80
CA ASP A 523 19.43 0.34 2.66
C ASP A 523 19.96 -1.01 2.12
N GLU A 524 19.47 -2.12 2.67
CA GLU A 524 19.90 -3.45 2.25
C GLU A 524 19.40 -3.80 0.85
N LEU A 525 18.19 -3.38 0.45
CA LEU A 525 17.72 -3.49 -0.94
C LEU A 525 18.56 -2.64 -1.91
N CYS A 526 18.89 -1.39 -1.54
CA CYS A 526 19.79 -0.54 -2.32
C CYS A 526 21.16 -1.19 -2.55
N VAL A 527 21.76 -1.78 -1.51
CA VAL A 527 23.00 -2.55 -1.65
C VAL A 527 22.77 -3.80 -2.51
N LEU A 528 21.79 -4.65 -2.17
CA LEU A 528 21.52 -5.95 -2.79
C LEU A 528 21.21 -5.87 -4.29
N LEU A 529 20.49 -4.84 -4.74
CA LEU A 529 20.07 -4.66 -6.13
C LEU A 529 20.93 -3.64 -6.90
N ASN A 530 21.78 -2.86 -6.22
CA ASN A 530 22.51 -1.73 -6.80
C ASN A 530 21.54 -0.77 -7.51
N VAL A 531 20.64 -0.19 -6.71
CA VAL A 531 19.56 0.74 -7.09
C VAL A 531 19.45 1.85 -6.05
N ASP A 532 18.92 3.00 -6.46
CA ASP A 532 18.53 4.07 -5.54
C ASP A 532 17.16 3.76 -4.88
N TYR A 533 16.86 4.41 -3.75
CA TYR A 533 15.57 4.35 -3.08
C TYR A 533 15.06 5.78 -2.85
N ILE A 534 13.76 5.97 -3.05
CA ILE A 534 13.05 7.20 -2.77
C ILE A 534 11.75 6.88 -2.04
N GLN A 535 11.48 7.63 -0.97
CA GLN A 535 10.21 7.57 -0.27
C GLN A 535 9.34 8.81 -0.57
N GLY A 536 8.03 8.59 -0.62
CA GLY A 536 7.03 9.65 -0.66
C GLY A 536 5.88 9.39 0.31
N TYR A 537 5.35 10.46 0.88
CA TYR A 537 4.13 10.44 1.69
C TYR A 537 2.93 10.97 0.89
N GLY A 538 1.77 10.37 1.12
CA GLY A 538 0.51 10.76 0.51
C GLY A 538 -0.67 9.93 1.01
N LEU A 539 -1.83 10.58 1.05
CA LEU A 539 -3.14 10.01 1.40
C LEU A 539 -4.04 10.01 0.16
N THR A 540 -5.24 9.43 0.24
CA THR A 540 -6.22 9.59 -0.86
C THR A 540 -6.80 11.00 -0.82
N GLU A 541 -6.98 11.50 0.40
CA GLU A 541 -7.41 12.84 0.81
C GLU A 541 -6.45 13.94 0.35
N SER A 542 -5.18 13.62 0.07
CA SER A 542 -4.20 14.53 -0.57
C SER A 542 -3.98 14.27 -2.07
N THR A 543 -4.87 13.49 -2.69
CA THR A 543 -4.80 13.07 -4.10
C THR A 543 -3.49 12.34 -4.43
N GLY A 544 -3.10 11.38 -3.59
CA GLY A 544 -1.83 10.70 -3.71
C GLY A 544 -0.68 11.51 -3.09
N ALA A 545 0.47 11.55 -3.78
CA ALA A 545 1.71 12.10 -3.22
C ALA A 545 1.59 13.59 -2.85
N LEU A 546 2.23 13.94 -1.73
CA LEU A 546 2.21 15.27 -1.14
C LEU A 546 3.62 15.75 -0.75
N PHE A 547 4.43 14.85 -0.20
CA PHE A 547 5.86 15.05 0.08
C PHE A 547 6.68 13.93 -0.57
N VAL A 548 7.81 14.28 -1.21
CA VAL A 548 8.71 13.32 -1.90
C VAL A 548 10.18 13.77 -1.73
N GLN A 549 11.11 12.82 -1.68
CA GLN A 549 12.55 13.10 -1.67
C GLN A 549 13.06 13.60 -3.03
N ASP A 550 13.83 14.70 -3.01
CA ASP A 550 14.16 15.50 -4.19
C ASP A 550 15.55 15.15 -4.77
N GLY A 551 16.03 13.92 -4.59
CA GLY A 551 17.34 13.48 -5.07
C GLY A 551 17.78 12.11 -4.58
N LEU A 552 18.86 11.60 -5.18
CA LEU A 552 19.47 10.32 -4.83
C LEU A 552 20.34 10.48 -3.57
N GLY A 553 20.40 9.45 -2.72
CA GLY A 553 21.19 9.46 -1.49
C GLY A 553 20.59 10.26 -0.33
N CYS A 554 19.27 10.51 -0.33
CA CYS A 554 18.56 11.04 0.84
C CYS A 554 18.48 9.99 1.97
N ASN A 555 18.31 10.42 3.22
CA ASN A 555 18.12 9.51 4.36
C ASN A 555 16.85 8.65 4.15
N THR A 556 16.97 7.32 4.22
CA THR A 556 15.88 6.36 4.03
C THR A 556 14.79 6.41 5.12
N GLU A 557 14.95 7.24 6.15
CA GLU A 557 13.94 7.51 7.19
C GLU A 557 12.98 8.66 6.86
N ASN A 558 13.36 9.59 5.97
CA ASN A 558 12.58 10.81 5.69
C ASN A 558 11.76 10.70 4.39
N VAL A 559 10.71 11.52 4.25
CA VAL A 559 9.83 11.55 3.07
C VAL A 559 10.09 12.77 2.17
N GLY A 560 11.20 13.48 2.39
CA GLY A 560 11.56 14.68 1.66
C GLY A 560 10.67 15.88 1.96
N GLY A 561 10.31 16.62 0.92
CA GLY A 561 9.63 17.92 1.01
C GLY A 561 8.41 18.04 0.10
N PRO A 562 7.62 19.13 0.24
CA PRO A 562 6.34 19.26 -0.46
C PRO A 562 6.55 19.36 -1.97
N ILE A 563 5.71 18.68 -2.76
CA ILE A 563 5.84 18.70 -4.23
C ILE A 563 5.25 19.97 -4.88
N SER A 564 4.23 20.58 -4.26
CA SER A 564 3.41 21.63 -4.87
C SER A 564 3.59 22.99 -4.19
N SER A 565 3.56 24.08 -4.96
CA SER A 565 3.59 25.46 -4.45
C SER A 565 2.27 25.93 -3.83
N SER A 566 1.20 25.14 -3.97
CA SER A 566 -0.05 25.36 -3.23
C SER A 566 0.07 24.91 -1.76
N THR A 567 0.87 23.87 -1.49
CA THR A 567 1.01 23.24 -0.17
C THR A 567 1.57 24.21 0.88
N ARG A 568 0.79 24.40 1.93
CA ARG A 568 1.20 24.91 3.24
C ARG A 568 0.95 23.83 4.28
N TYR A 569 1.80 23.75 5.30
CA TYR A 569 1.61 22.81 6.40
C TYR A 569 2.14 23.38 7.73
N LYS A 570 1.55 22.94 8.83
CA LYS A 570 2.02 23.17 10.20
C LYS A 570 1.93 21.86 10.98
N LEU A 571 2.71 21.73 12.05
CA LEU A 571 2.54 20.69 13.05
C LEU A 571 1.78 21.28 14.24
N ILE A 572 0.88 20.50 14.83
CA ILE A 572 0.19 20.81 16.08
C ILE A 572 0.74 19.85 17.15
N SER A 573 1.10 20.39 18.31
CA SER A 573 1.63 19.60 19.43
C SER A 573 0.68 18.45 19.79
N TRP A 574 1.21 17.24 19.98
CA TRP A 574 0.41 16.03 20.15
C TRP A 574 1.03 15.12 21.20
N GLU A 575 0.35 14.93 22.32
CA GLU A 575 0.76 14.08 23.43
C GLU A 575 2.18 14.44 23.94
N LYS A 576 3.20 13.60 23.64
CA LYS A 576 4.61 13.83 24.01
C LYS A 576 5.38 14.72 23.02
N TYR A 577 4.80 15.07 21.87
CA TYR A 577 5.49 15.79 20.78
C TYR A 577 5.14 17.27 20.81
N LYS A 578 6.17 18.14 20.80
CA LYS A 578 6.01 19.59 20.85
C LYS A 578 6.36 20.24 19.51
N ALA A 579 5.45 21.09 19.01
CA ALA A 579 5.63 21.78 17.74
C ALA A 579 6.57 23.00 17.83
N ASN A 580 7.00 23.35 19.06
CA ASN A 580 7.98 24.39 19.36
C ASN A 580 9.40 23.86 19.67
N ASP A 581 9.63 22.53 19.58
CA ASP A 581 10.97 21.93 19.64
C ASP A 581 11.89 22.47 18.52
N LEU A 582 13.21 22.44 18.74
CA LEU A 582 14.24 22.80 17.74
C LEU A 582 14.08 22.07 16.39
N CYS A 583 13.64 20.81 16.44
CA CYS A 583 13.11 20.07 15.29
C CYS A 583 11.63 19.80 15.59
N PRO A 584 10.69 20.67 15.15
CA PRO A 584 9.27 20.61 15.52
C PRO A 584 8.63 19.25 15.33
N LYS A 585 7.78 18.82 16.27
CA LYS A 585 7.10 17.51 16.24
C LYS A 585 5.61 17.63 16.59
N GLY A 586 4.74 16.89 15.91
CA GLY A 586 3.30 16.97 16.15
C GLY A 586 2.43 16.34 15.05
N GLU A 587 1.10 16.41 15.20
CA GLU A 587 0.18 16.00 14.13
C GLU A 587 0.29 16.98 12.95
N LEU A 588 0.42 16.44 11.74
CA LEU A 588 0.59 17.21 10.52
C LEU A 588 -0.76 17.73 10.01
N PHE A 589 -0.90 19.06 9.93
CA PHE A 589 -2.05 19.75 9.38
C PHE A 589 -1.68 20.40 8.04
N VAL A 590 -2.47 20.18 6.98
CA VAL A 590 -2.09 20.56 5.60
C VAL A 590 -3.18 21.33 4.85
N LYS A 591 -2.79 22.38 4.12
CA LYS A 591 -3.65 23.16 3.22
C LYS A 591 -3.01 23.22 1.83
N SER A 592 -3.62 22.58 0.83
CA SER A 592 -3.09 22.43 -0.53
C SER A 592 -4.23 22.37 -1.54
N ASP A 593 -3.99 22.79 -2.80
CA ASP A 593 -4.95 22.60 -3.90
C ASP A 593 -5.08 21.11 -4.31
N SER A 594 -4.23 20.23 -3.79
CA SER A 594 -4.37 18.77 -3.88
C SER A 594 -5.25 18.13 -2.80
N MET A 595 -5.75 18.89 -1.82
CA MET A 595 -6.66 18.36 -0.80
C MET A 595 -8.06 18.11 -1.37
N PHE A 596 -8.61 16.93 -1.06
CA PHE A 596 -9.97 16.52 -1.36
C PHE A 596 -11.04 17.55 -0.92
N SER A 597 -12.19 17.51 -1.59
CA SER A 597 -13.34 18.38 -1.28
C SER A 597 -14.23 17.88 -0.14
N GLY A 598 -13.96 16.70 0.42
CA GLY A 598 -14.74 16.05 1.48
C GLY A 598 -15.04 14.58 1.21
N TYR A 599 -15.72 13.95 2.16
CA TYR A 599 -16.25 12.58 2.06
C TYR A 599 -17.70 12.62 1.56
N PHE A 600 -17.97 11.95 0.45
CA PHE A 600 -19.26 11.93 -0.25
C PHE A 600 -20.36 11.29 0.60
N LEU A 601 -21.47 12.02 0.81
CA LEU A 601 -22.61 11.69 1.67
C LEU A 601 -22.26 11.59 3.17
N GLU A 602 -21.14 12.16 3.59
CA GLU A 602 -20.54 11.99 4.93
C GLU A 602 -20.18 13.37 5.54
N ARG A 603 -21.12 14.34 5.45
CA ARG A 603 -20.93 15.76 5.79
C ARG A 603 -20.32 16.01 7.18
N GLU A 604 -20.72 15.27 8.22
CA GLU A 604 -20.16 15.44 9.56
C GLU A 604 -18.67 15.03 9.63
N TYR A 605 -18.30 13.92 8.99
CA TYR A 605 -16.90 13.52 8.88
C TYR A 605 -16.09 14.51 8.04
N THR A 606 -16.68 15.07 6.98
CA THR A 606 -16.07 16.15 6.20
C THR A 606 -15.78 17.36 7.08
N LYS A 607 -16.77 17.88 7.81
CA LYS A 607 -16.58 19.03 8.72
C LYS A 607 -15.50 18.75 9.77
N ASN A 608 -15.54 17.57 10.39
CA ASN A 608 -14.61 17.22 11.47
C ASN A 608 -13.16 17.00 10.98
N ALA A 609 -12.97 16.63 9.71
CA ALA A 609 -11.65 16.41 9.10
C ALA A 609 -10.86 17.71 8.83
N PHE A 610 -11.53 18.86 8.78
CA PHE A 610 -10.89 20.18 8.61
C PHE A 610 -10.91 21.00 9.90
N THR A 611 -10.02 21.99 9.97
CA THR A 611 -10.08 23.10 10.93
C THR A 611 -10.86 24.28 10.35
N ASP A 612 -11.27 25.23 11.20
CA ASP A 612 -11.97 26.45 10.76
C ASP A 612 -11.09 27.37 9.89
N ASP A 613 -9.76 27.34 10.07
CA ASP A 613 -8.78 27.99 9.18
C ASP A 613 -8.50 27.18 7.89
N GLY A 614 -9.18 26.03 7.69
CA GLY A 614 -9.19 25.27 6.44
C GLY A 614 -7.95 24.42 6.17
N TYR A 615 -7.29 23.91 7.22
CA TYR A 615 -6.29 22.84 7.12
C TYR A 615 -6.96 21.48 7.31
N PHE A 616 -6.54 20.48 6.55
CA PHE A 616 -6.90 19.08 6.74
C PHE A 616 -6.04 18.46 7.85
N LYS A 617 -6.68 17.74 8.77
CA LYS A 617 -6.06 17.01 9.88
C LYS A 617 -5.69 15.60 9.38
N THR A 618 -4.40 15.32 9.20
CA THR A 618 -3.99 14.07 8.54
C THR A 618 -4.17 12.81 9.40
N GLY A 619 -4.21 12.96 10.74
CA GLY A 619 -4.12 11.83 11.67
C GLY A 619 -2.71 11.20 11.74
N ASP A 620 -1.70 11.83 11.16
CA ASP A 620 -0.32 11.34 11.09
C ASP A 620 0.65 12.33 11.79
N VAL A 621 1.62 11.80 12.55
CA VAL A 621 2.56 12.56 13.37
C VAL A 621 3.94 12.59 12.72
N PHE A 622 4.53 13.78 12.66
CA PHE A 622 5.76 14.08 11.93
C PHE A 622 6.77 14.84 12.78
N GLN A 623 8.04 14.79 12.36
CA GLN A 623 9.10 15.74 12.71
C GLN A 623 9.49 16.56 11.47
N ILE A 624 9.69 17.87 11.64
CA ILE A 624 10.40 18.72 10.68
C ILE A 624 11.88 18.72 11.04
N ASN A 625 12.74 18.39 10.07
CA ASN A 625 14.19 18.35 10.22
C ASN A 625 14.84 19.71 9.87
N GLU A 626 16.11 19.90 10.22
CA GLU A 626 16.87 21.14 9.96
C GLU A 626 16.97 21.52 8.46
N ASP A 627 16.99 20.53 7.56
CA ASP A 627 16.94 20.75 6.11
C ASP A 627 15.51 21.01 5.59
N GLY A 628 14.51 21.12 6.48
CA GLY A 628 13.11 21.31 6.13
C GLY A 628 12.44 20.07 5.52
N SER A 629 13.10 18.90 5.51
CA SER A 629 12.47 17.62 5.18
C SER A 629 11.59 17.12 6.33
N LEU A 630 10.67 16.20 6.01
CA LEU A 630 9.75 15.59 6.98
C LEU A 630 10.13 14.14 7.29
N THR A 631 10.13 13.77 8.57
CA THR A 631 10.25 12.38 9.02
C THR A 631 8.93 11.92 9.63
N PHE A 632 8.31 10.88 9.06
CA PHE A 632 7.11 10.25 9.63
C PHE A 632 7.47 9.52 10.92
N LEU A 633 6.73 9.76 12.00
CA LEU A 633 6.94 9.10 13.30
C LEU A 633 5.96 7.93 13.46
N ASP A 634 4.71 8.21 13.79
CA ASP A 634 3.59 7.27 13.93
C ASP A 634 2.29 7.98 13.50
N ARG A 635 1.13 7.34 13.64
CA ARG A 635 -0.18 8.01 13.57
C ARG A 635 -0.57 8.63 14.91
N SER A 636 -1.37 9.69 14.90
CA SER A 636 -1.92 10.26 16.14
C SER A 636 -2.78 9.25 16.92
N LYS A 637 -3.43 8.32 16.19
CA LYS A 637 -4.16 7.15 16.73
C LYS A 637 -3.37 5.83 16.70
N GLY A 638 -2.06 5.89 16.41
CA GLY A 638 -1.12 4.77 16.45
C GLY A 638 -0.25 4.79 17.71
N LEU A 639 -0.01 6.00 18.23
CA LEU A 639 0.44 6.24 19.59
C LEU A 639 -0.60 5.74 20.59
N VAL A 640 -0.14 4.96 21.57
CA VAL A 640 -0.96 4.40 22.63
C VAL A 640 -0.34 4.77 23.97
N LYS A 641 -1.14 5.37 24.86
CA LYS A 641 -0.78 5.61 26.25
C LYS A 641 -1.02 4.34 27.06
N LEU A 642 -0.06 3.96 27.88
CA LEU A 642 -0.17 2.87 28.86
C LEU A 642 -0.58 3.42 30.24
N SER A 643 -1.03 2.54 31.13
CA SER A 643 -1.48 2.87 32.50
C SER A 643 -0.49 3.70 33.32
N GLN A 644 0.82 3.51 33.13
CA GLN A 644 1.89 4.29 33.77
C GLN A 644 2.15 5.67 33.14
N GLY A 645 1.35 6.08 32.16
CA GLY A 645 1.46 7.37 31.45
C GLY A 645 2.47 7.40 30.30
N GLU A 646 3.30 6.35 30.14
CA GLU A 646 4.24 6.19 29.02
C GLU A 646 3.51 5.89 27.69
N TYR A 647 4.11 6.31 26.57
CA TYR A 647 3.52 6.14 25.23
C TYR A 647 4.34 5.20 24.36
N ILE A 648 3.69 4.13 23.87
CA ILE A 648 4.24 3.20 22.88
C ILE A 648 3.82 3.59 21.46
N GLU A 649 4.75 3.40 20.51
CA GLU A 649 4.53 3.64 19.08
C GLU A 649 4.23 2.30 18.40
N THR A 650 2.95 2.02 18.11
CA THR A 650 2.55 0.68 17.69
C THR A 650 3.11 0.29 16.33
N ASP A 651 3.20 1.21 15.36
CA ASP A 651 3.82 0.90 14.07
C ASP A 651 5.36 0.81 14.15
N MET A 652 6.02 1.43 15.14
CA MET A 652 7.44 1.19 15.41
C MET A 652 7.67 -0.27 15.83
N LEU A 653 6.86 -0.78 16.78
CA LEU A 653 6.95 -2.16 17.25
C LEU A 653 6.59 -3.17 16.14
N ASN A 654 5.57 -2.88 15.33
CA ASN A 654 5.20 -3.70 14.18
C ASN A 654 6.37 -3.86 13.20
N ASN A 655 7.04 -2.75 12.86
CA ASN A 655 8.19 -2.75 11.94
C ASN A 655 9.40 -3.48 12.55
N LEU A 656 9.72 -3.22 13.83
CA LEU A 656 10.85 -3.84 14.52
C LEU A 656 10.77 -5.37 14.52
N TYR A 657 9.63 -5.93 14.92
CA TYR A 657 9.47 -7.40 14.98
C TYR A 657 9.21 -8.05 13.62
N SER A 658 8.85 -7.26 12.59
CA SER A 658 8.82 -7.72 11.19
C SER A 658 10.21 -7.88 10.56
N GLU A 659 11.30 -7.58 11.28
CA GLU A 659 12.66 -7.96 10.86
C GLU A 659 12.98 -9.46 11.09
N ILE A 660 12.16 -10.17 11.87
CA ILE A 660 12.36 -11.59 12.18
C ILE A 660 11.94 -12.41 10.95
N LEU A 661 12.86 -13.23 10.40
CA LEU A 661 12.71 -13.88 9.10
C LEU A 661 11.38 -14.64 8.89
N PHE A 662 10.86 -15.29 9.92
CA PHE A 662 9.63 -16.07 9.87
C PHE A 662 8.36 -15.29 10.27
N VAL A 663 8.44 -14.01 10.61
CA VAL A 663 7.28 -13.18 10.96
C VAL A 663 6.67 -12.60 9.68
N ASN A 664 5.45 -13.06 9.36
CA ASN A 664 4.68 -12.56 8.23
C ASN A 664 4.09 -11.18 8.52
N PHE A 665 3.55 -10.98 9.73
CA PHE A 665 3.00 -9.72 10.21
C PHE A 665 3.08 -9.68 11.75
N CYS A 666 3.49 -8.54 12.31
CA CYS A 666 3.34 -8.24 13.73
C CYS A 666 2.26 -7.15 13.90
N VAL A 667 1.36 -7.32 14.86
CA VAL A 667 0.36 -6.31 15.25
C VAL A 667 0.40 -6.12 16.77
N ALA A 668 1.16 -5.12 17.20
CA ALA A 668 1.19 -4.63 18.56
C ALA A 668 -0.15 -3.98 18.96
N TYR A 669 -0.52 -4.17 20.23
CA TYR A 669 -1.69 -3.59 20.86
C TYR A 669 -1.36 -3.17 22.30
N GLY A 670 -2.05 -2.14 22.77
CA GLY A 670 -2.11 -1.73 24.17
C GLY A 670 -3.24 -0.72 24.34
N ASP A 671 -3.54 -0.37 25.59
CA ASP A 671 -4.30 0.81 25.98
C ASP A 671 -3.95 1.22 27.42
N ASP A 672 -4.69 2.20 27.94
CA ASP A 672 -4.55 2.79 29.26
C ASP A 672 -4.86 1.84 30.42
N SER A 673 -5.40 0.63 30.15
CA SER A 673 -5.58 -0.43 31.16
C SER A 673 -4.35 -1.32 31.37
N MET A 674 -3.32 -1.20 30.53
CA MET A 674 -2.19 -2.15 30.46
C MET A 674 -0.86 -1.52 30.94
N ASP A 675 0.02 -2.31 31.57
CA ASP A 675 1.38 -1.85 31.97
C ASP A 675 2.46 -2.05 30.90
N GLY A 676 2.12 -2.77 29.82
CA GLY A 676 2.99 -3.01 28.67
C GLY A 676 2.23 -3.57 27.46
N PRO A 677 2.82 -3.53 26.26
CA PRO A 677 2.19 -4.01 25.02
C PRO A 677 2.04 -5.53 24.93
N LEU A 678 1.01 -5.96 24.19
CA LEU A 678 0.88 -7.31 23.63
C LEU A 678 1.05 -7.29 22.10
N ALA A 679 1.23 -8.45 21.45
CA ALA A 679 1.12 -8.56 19.99
C ALA A 679 0.39 -9.81 19.49
N ILE A 680 -0.30 -9.68 18.36
CA ILE A 680 -0.69 -10.80 17.51
C ILE A 680 0.35 -10.94 16.40
N ILE A 681 0.94 -12.13 16.26
CA ILE A 681 2.06 -12.38 15.33
C ILE A 681 1.69 -13.50 14.36
N SER A 682 1.55 -13.15 13.08
CA SER A 682 1.44 -14.11 11.98
C SER A 682 2.83 -14.66 11.63
N VAL A 683 2.97 -15.98 11.57
CA VAL A 683 4.25 -16.67 11.26
C VAL A 683 4.16 -17.49 9.97
N ASP A 684 5.27 -17.57 9.24
CA ASP A 684 5.45 -18.50 8.12
C ASP A 684 5.88 -19.87 8.63
N LYS A 685 5.14 -20.93 8.24
CA LYS A 685 5.38 -22.29 8.73
C LYS A 685 6.74 -22.86 8.29
N SER A 686 7.17 -22.64 7.05
CA SER A 686 8.41 -23.24 6.53
C SER A 686 9.64 -22.47 7.00
N LEU A 687 9.57 -21.13 7.07
CA LEU A 687 10.65 -20.32 7.62
C LEU A 687 10.81 -20.54 9.14
N LEU A 688 9.71 -20.67 9.89
CA LEU A 688 9.79 -21.02 11.31
C LEU A 688 10.39 -22.42 11.53
N PHE A 689 9.97 -23.42 10.74
CA PHE A 689 10.58 -24.75 10.75
C PHE A 689 12.09 -24.70 10.48
N LYS A 690 12.52 -23.93 9.48
CA LYS A 690 13.93 -23.78 9.11
C LYS A 690 14.74 -23.14 10.24
N CYS A 691 14.26 -22.05 10.85
CA CYS A 691 14.97 -21.41 11.96
C CYS A 691 15.00 -22.30 13.22
N LEU A 692 13.91 -23.00 13.55
CA LEU A 692 13.89 -23.98 14.65
C LEU A 692 14.87 -25.15 14.40
N LYS A 693 15.06 -25.56 13.14
CA LYS A 693 16.06 -26.57 12.76
C LYS A 693 17.49 -26.04 12.83
N GLU A 694 17.74 -24.81 12.37
CA GLU A 694 19.06 -24.17 12.42
C GLU A 694 19.51 -23.84 13.85
N ASP A 695 18.58 -23.50 14.76
CA ASP A 695 18.83 -23.31 16.20
C ASP A 695 18.77 -24.63 17.02
N ASN A 696 18.78 -25.80 16.37
CA ASN A 696 18.73 -27.15 16.96
C ASN A 696 17.51 -27.47 17.88
N MET A 697 16.44 -26.68 17.83
CA MET A 697 15.21 -26.87 18.63
C MET A 697 14.39 -28.11 18.24
N LEU A 698 14.71 -28.74 17.10
CA LEU A 698 14.02 -29.93 16.58
C LEU A 698 14.85 -31.22 16.68
N GLU A 699 16.09 -31.16 17.17
CA GLU A 699 16.96 -32.33 17.30
C GLU A 699 16.39 -33.35 18.30
N GLY A 700 16.49 -34.64 17.99
CA GLY A 700 15.91 -35.73 18.79
C GLY A 700 14.37 -35.84 18.77
N THR A 701 13.63 -34.85 18.27
CA THR A 701 12.14 -34.83 18.32
C THR A 701 11.44 -35.76 17.34
N GLY A 702 12.13 -36.24 16.29
CA GLY A 702 11.54 -37.00 15.19
C GLY A 702 10.65 -36.18 14.23
N VAL A 703 10.55 -34.86 14.42
CA VAL A 703 9.73 -33.97 13.57
C VAL A 703 10.44 -33.66 12.26
N ASN A 704 9.72 -33.85 11.14
CA ASN A 704 10.17 -33.48 9.79
C ASN A 704 9.27 -32.37 9.19
N GLU A 705 9.72 -31.71 8.12
CA GLU A 705 9.06 -30.52 7.55
C GLU A 705 7.59 -30.75 7.15
N LYS A 706 7.27 -31.97 6.68
CA LYS A 706 5.91 -32.36 6.30
C LYS A 706 5.03 -32.58 7.53
N ASN A 707 5.47 -33.40 8.48
CA ASN A 707 4.80 -33.62 9.76
C ASN A 707 4.59 -32.31 10.54
N TYR A 708 5.53 -31.37 10.42
CA TYR A 708 5.43 -30.04 11.02
C TYR A 708 4.34 -29.21 10.32
N SER A 709 4.45 -29.02 9.00
CA SER A 709 3.56 -28.13 8.23
C SER A 709 2.09 -28.55 8.30
N GLU A 710 1.83 -29.86 8.25
CA GLU A 710 0.48 -30.47 8.32
C GLU A 710 -0.15 -30.39 9.72
N LYS A 711 0.66 -30.46 10.79
CA LYS A 711 0.15 -30.47 12.19
C LYS A 711 0.18 -29.11 12.88
N LEU A 712 1.00 -28.16 12.42
CA LEU A 712 1.15 -26.87 13.07
C LEU A 712 -0.14 -26.05 12.94
N ILE A 713 -0.85 -25.92 14.05
CA ILE A 713 -2.04 -25.08 14.23
C ILE A 713 -1.79 -24.06 15.35
N ASP A 714 -2.62 -23.02 15.42
CA ASP A 714 -2.47 -21.93 16.40
C ASP A 714 -2.44 -22.45 17.85
N GLU A 715 -3.18 -23.51 18.20
CA GLU A 715 -3.14 -24.13 19.53
C GLU A 715 -1.77 -24.71 19.90
N ILE A 716 -1.04 -25.27 18.93
CA ILE A 716 0.31 -25.81 19.12
C ILE A 716 1.32 -24.67 19.15
N LEU A 717 1.14 -23.65 18.30
CA LEU A 717 2.00 -22.46 18.28
C LEU A 717 1.96 -21.66 19.58
N ASN A 718 0.87 -21.68 20.32
CA ASN A 718 0.76 -20.98 21.61
C ASN A 718 1.19 -21.86 22.82
N GLN A 719 1.81 -23.01 22.58
CA GLN A 719 2.56 -23.74 23.61
C GLN A 719 3.87 -23.01 23.95
N SER A 720 4.29 -23.09 25.22
CA SER A 720 5.43 -22.33 25.75
C SER A 720 6.70 -22.44 24.89
N ILE A 721 7.07 -23.64 24.42
CA ILE A 721 8.29 -23.84 23.62
C ILE A 721 8.37 -22.95 22.37
N TYR A 722 7.27 -22.74 21.65
CA TYR A 722 7.24 -21.88 20.46
C TYR A 722 7.13 -20.41 20.84
N VAL A 723 6.28 -20.08 21.84
CA VAL A 723 6.11 -18.72 22.35
C VAL A 723 7.43 -18.17 22.90
N ASP A 724 8.16 -18.95 23.70
CA ASP A 724 9.42 -18.55 24.33
C ASP A 724 10.56 -18.49 23.30
N TYR A 725 10.57 -19.36 22.28
CA TYR A 725 11.49 -19.25 21.14
C TYR A 725 11.28 -17.94 20.37
N VAL A 726 10.03 -17.60 20.02
CA VAL A 726 9.72 -16.35 19.31
C VAL A 726 10.02 -15.13 20.19
N LYS A 727 9.69 -15.15 21.49
CA LYS A 727 10.13 -14.11 22.45
C LYS A 727 11.65 -14.00 22.51
N GLY A 728 12.38 -15.11 22.43
CA GLY A 728 13.84 -15.13 22.29
C GLY A 728 14.32 -14.31 21.10
N LYS A 729 13.78 -14.58 19.90
CA LYS A 729 14.11 -13.82 18.68
C LYS A 729 13.65 -12.36 18.73
N MET A 730 12.49 -12.07 19.32
CA MET A 730 12.04 -10.69 19.59
C MET A 730 13.02 -9.95 20.51
N MET A 731 13.52 -10.60 21.57
CA MET A 731 14.52 -10.02 22.45
C MET A 731 15.91 -9.90 21.80
N GLU A 732 16.30 -10.81 20.91
CA GLU A 732 17.51 -10.64 20.07
C GLU A 732 17.43 -9.40 19.17
N VAL A 733 16.25 -9.03 18.68
CA VAL A 733 16.05 -7.84 17.85
C VAL A 733 15.95 -6.58 18.72
N TYR A 734 15.12 -6.59 19.77
CA TYR A 734 14.97 -5.47 20.71
C TYR A 734 16.30 -5.05 21.37
N LYS A 735 17.18 -6.00 21.74
CA LYS A 735 18.52 -5.72 22.30
C LYS A 735 19.47 -4.97 21.35
N LYS A 736 19.12 -4.80 20.08
CA LYS A 736 19.87 -4.00 19.09
C LYS A 736 19.35 -2.56 18.98
N THR A 737 18.41 -2.18 19.84
CA THR A 737 17.77 -0.86 19.88
C THR A 737 18.00 -0.17 21.22
N ASN A 738 17.83 1.16 21.25
CA ASN A 738 17.88 1.97 22.47
C ASN A 738 16.48 2.19 23.09
N LEU A 739 15.52 1.29 22.84
CA LEU A 739 14.12 1.47 23.26
C LEU A 739 13.91 1.18 24.75
N ASN A 740 13.14 2.04 25.43
CA ASN A 740 12.80 1.88 26.85
C ASN A 740 12.09 0.55 27.15
N ARG A 741 12.27 0.01 28.37
CA ARG A 741 11.79 -1.34 28.77
C ARG A 741 10.28 -1.56 28.61
N TYR A 742 9.45 -0.51 28.69
CA TYR A 742 8.01 -0.60 28.45
C TYR A 742 7.62 -0.89 26.99
N ASN A 743 8.57 -0.86 26.05
CA ASN A 743 8.37 -1.29 24.66
C ASN A 743 8.50 -2.81 24.49
N ILE A 744 8.90 -3.56 25.53
CA ILE A 744 9.07 -5.02 25.45
C ILE A 744 7.69 -5.69 25.44
N ILE A 745 7.36 -6.31 24.30
CA ILE A 745 6.15 -7.12 24.16
C ILE A 745 6.34 -8.47 24.88
N ASN A 746 5.75 -8.60 26.06
CA ASN A 746 5.88 -9.79 26.91
C ASN A 746 4.75 -10.81 26.70
N ASP A 747 3.60 -10.38 26.19
CA ASP A 747 2.44 -11.20 25.87
C ASP A 747 2.24 -11.23 24.35
N ILE A 748 2.30 -12.43 23.76
CA ILE A 748 2.15 -12.63 22.31
C ILE A 748 1.22 -13.80 22.03
N TYR A 749 0.40 -13.66 20.98
CA TYR A 749 -0.33 -14.76 20.36
C TYR A 749 0.29 -15.08 19.00
N LEU A 750 0.68 -16.34 18.78
CA LEU A 750 1.21 -16.81 17.51
C LEU A 750 0.09 -17.41 16.65
N THR A 751 -0.01 -17.00 15.38
CA THR A 751 -0.97 -17.56 14.42
C THR A 751 -0.30 -17.95 13.11
N SER A 752 -0.73 -19.07 12.53
CA SER A 752 -0.30 -19.54 11.20
C SER A 752 -1.42 -19.50 10.15
N LYS A 753 -2.54 -18.84 10.49
CA LYS A 753 -3.62 -18.53 9.53
C LYS A 753 -3.08 -17.63 8.42
N THR A 754 -3.48 -17.89 7.17
CA THR A 754 -3.15 -17.04 6.02
C THR A 754 -3.80 -15.66 6.19
N TRP A 755 -3.01 -14.59 6.12
CA TRP A 755 -3.50 -13.21 6.17
C TRP A 755 -3.58 -12.66 4.76
N ASP A 756 -4.80 -12.33 4.32
CA ASP A 756 -5.13 -12.03 2.93
C ASP A 756 -6.05 -10.81 2.80
N MET A 757 -6.51 -10.54 1.57
CA MET A 757 -7.37 -9.42 1.22
C MET A 757 -8.81 -9.57 1.74
N ASN A 758 -9.21 -10.75 2.18
CA ASN A 758 -10.56 -11.06 2.63
C ASN A 758 -10.68 -10.86 4.14
N ASN A 759 -9.66 -11.28 4.92
CA ASN A 759 -9.63 -11.17 6.38
C ASN A 759 -8.95 -9.89 6.90
N TYR A 760 -7.63 -9.78 6.79
CA TYR A 760 -6.82 -8.86 7.60
C TYR A 760 -6.02 -7.83 6.79
N LEU A 761 -5.98 -7.89 5.45
CA LEU A 761 -5.25 -6.94 4.60
C LEU A 761 -6.18 -6.05 3.79
N THR A 762 -5.80 -4.78 3.63
CA THR A 762 -6.46 -3.84 2.72
C THR A 762 -6.03 -4.08 1.27
N PRO A 763 -6.78 -3.56 0.28
CA PRO A 763 -6.34 -3.24 -1.07
C PRO A 763 -4.84 -3.01 -1.34
N THR A 764 -4.13 -2.33 -0.43
CA THR A 764 -2.71 -1.95 -0.58
C THR A 764 -1.78 -2.71 0.39
N LEU A 765 -2.17 -3.93 0.77
CA LEU A 765 -1.45 -4.84 1.67
C LEU A 765 -1.16 -4.28 3.08
N LYS A 766 -1.93 -3.27 3.52
CA LYS A 766 -1.85 -2.71 4.90
C LYS A 766 -2.77 -3.50 5.83
N ILE A 767 -2.43 -3.58 7.11
CA ILE A 767 -3.20 -4.39 8.08
C ILE A 767 -4.49 -3.67 8.51
N ARG A 768 -5.63 -4.37 8.40
CA ARG A 768 -6.94 -4.00 8.98
C ARG A 768 -6.93 -4.27 10.48
N ARG A 769 -6.24 -3.44 11.26
CA ARG A 769 -6.09 -3.62 12.73
C ARG A 769 -7.40 -3.96 13.45
N PHE A 770 -8.51 -3.30 13.09
CA PHE A 770 -9.84 -3.57 13.65
C PHE A 770 -10.29 -5.04 13.49
N ASN A 771 -10.09 -5.65 12.31
CA ASN A 771 -10.44 -7.05 12.07
C ASN A 771 -9.57 -7.99 12.93
N VAL A 772 -8.27 -7.71 13.02
CA VAL A 772 -7.34 -8.47 13.88
C VAL A 772 -7.77 -8.38 15.34
N PHE A 773 -8.05 -7.18 15.86
CA PHE A 773 -8.45 -7.00 17.25
C PHE A 773 -9.83 -7.59 17.57
N LYS A 774 -10.75 -7.61 16.60
CA LYS A 774 -12.05 -8.29 16.71
C LYS A 774 -11.88 -9.81 16.81
N ASP A 775 -11.13 -10.40 15.88
CA ASP A 775 -11.05 -11.87 15.73
C ASP A 775 -10.09 -12.51 16.77
N PHE A 776 -9.14 -11.74 17.32
CA PHE A 776 -8.25 -12.13 18.42
C PHE A 776 -8.64 -11.50 19.77
N SER A 777 -9.84 -10.93 19.88
CA SER A 777 -10.39 -10.31 21.11
C SER A 777 -10.27 -11.22 22.35
N PHE A 778 -10.54 -12.51 22.20
CA PHE A 778 -10.43 -13.51 23.28
C PHE A 778 -9.06 -13.51 23.99
N TYR A 779 -7.97 -13.24 23.26
CA TYR A 779 -6.62 -13.17 23.83
C TYR A 779 -6.33 -11.78 24.41
N ILE A 780 -6.79 -10.72 23.74
CA ILE A 780 -6.66 -9.33 24.23
C ILE A 780 -7.35 -9.20 25.60
N ASP A 781 -8.58 -9.71 25.73
CA ASP A 781 -9.34 -9.67 26.98
C ASP A 781 -8.75 -10.57 28.08
N GLN A 782 -8.10 -11.68 27.71
CA GLN A 782 -7.35 -12.52 28.64
C GLN A 782 -6.13 -11.78 29.21
N VAL A 783 -5.38 -11.09 28.36
CA VAL A 783 -4.21 -10.30 28.75
C VAL A 783 -4.61 -9.06 29.54
N LYS A 784 -5.72 -8.39 29.22
CA LYS A 784 -6.26 -7.27 30.02
C LYS A 784 -6.62 -7.69 31.44
N LYS A 785 -7.35 -8.80 31.62
CA LYS A 785 -7.68 -9.33 32.96
C LYS A 785 -6.41 -9.63 33.78
N LYS A 786 -5.39 -10.20 33.15
CA LYS A 786 -4.06 -10.40 33.75
C LYS A 786 -3.40 -9.08 34.21
N TYR A 787 -3.66 -7.95 33.56
CA TYR A 787 -3.20 -6.62 34.02
C TYR A 787 -4.10 -6.05 35.13
N GLU A 788 -5.43 -6.11 35.00
CA GLU A 788 -6.36 -5.70 36.07
C GLU A 788 -6.11 -6.44 37.39
N ASP A 789 -5.84 -7.73 37.34
CA ASP A 789 -5.70 -8.57 38.53
C ASP A 789 -4.36 -8.31 39.26
N LYS A 790 -3.32 -7.82 38.56
CA LYS A 790 -2.13 -7.22 39.21
C LYS A 790 -2.50 -5.98 40.01
N LEU A 791 -3.32 -5.10 39.43
CA LEU A 791 -3.73 -3.83 40.05
C LEU A 791 -4.65 -4.06 41.26
N LYS A 792 -5.50 -5.09 41.21
CA LYS A 792 -6.27 -5.54 42.39
C LYS A 792 -5.34 -6.11 43.46
N GLY A 793 -4.37 -6.95 43.06
CA GLY A 793 -3.41 -7.61 43.96
C GLY A 793 -2.40 -6.71 44.68
N SER A 794 -2.18 -5.47 44.22
CA SER A 794 -1.33 -4.49 44.91
C SER A 794 -2.05 -3.65 45.97
N SER A 795 -3.38 -3.82 46.12
CA SER A 795 -4.21 -2.94 46.95
C SER A 795 -4.49 -3.42 48.38
N THR A 796 -4.05 -4.64 48.75
CA THR A 796 -4.42 -5.30 50.02
C THR A 796 -3.25 -5.49 50.97
N ASP A 797 -2.65 -4.40 51.46
CA ASP A 797 -1.77 -4.44 52.65
C ASP A 797 -1.83 -3.15 53.50
N SER A 798 -3.05 -2.68 53.78
CA SER A 798 -3.29 -1.52 54.68
C SER A 798 -4.58 -1.63 55.50
N LYS A 799 -4.44 -2.14 56.73
CA LYS A 799 -5.34 -1.98 57.90
C LYS A 799 -6.87 -2.08 57.69
N SER A 800 -7.45 -3.16 58.22
CA SER A 800 -8.28 -3.03 59.43
C SER A 800 -8.56 -4.38 60.09
N SER A 801 -8.75 -4.38 61.42
CA SER A 801 -8.94 -5.59 62.23
C SER A 801 -10.34 -5.61 62.86
N VAL A 802 -11.23 -6.49 62.40
CA VAL A 802 -12.55 -6.74 63.01
C VAL A 802 -12.79 -8.25 63.07
N LYS A 803 -13.41 -8.74 64.17
CA LYS A 803 -13.60 -10.18 64.44
C LYS A 803 -15.00 -10.67 64.05
N SER A 804 -15.09 -11.69 63.19
CA SER A 804 -16.15 -12.73 63.16
C SER A 804 -15.87 -13.75 62.05
N GLY A 805 -16.21 -15.05 62.15
CA GLY A 805 -16.87 -15.72 63.27
C GLY A 805 -17.27 -17.20 63.08
N GLY A 806 -16.35 -18.12 62.76
CA GLY A 806 -16.43 -19.55 63.12
C GLY A 806 -17.09 -20.56 62.15
N LYS A 807 -16.64 -21.83 62.30
CA LYS A 807 -17.18 -23.12 61.75
C LYS A 807 -17.06 -23.34 60.22
N LYS A 808 -16.85 -24.56 59.69
CA LYS A 808 -16.46 -25.88 60.26
C LYS A 808 -15.86 -26.79 59.15
N GLU A 809 -15.37 -27.98 59.56
CA GLU A 809 -15.24 -29.30 58.87
C GLU A 809 -15.73 -29.49 57.40
N GLU A 810 -15.24 -30.45 56.59
CA GLU A 810 -14.53 -31.75 56.81
C GLU A 810 -13.48 -31.99 55.66
N LYS A 811 -12.36 -32.73 55.80
CA LYS A 811 -12.14 -34.20 55.62
C LYS A 811 -12.82 -34.82 54.38
N GLU A 812 -12.32 -35.83 53.66
CA GLU A 812 -11.01 -36.54 53.51
C GLU A 812 -11.02 -37.14 52.06
N THR A 813 -10.17 -38.00 51.49
CA THR A 813 -9.25 -39.12 51.88
C THR A 813 -8.28 -39.27 50.65
N LYS A 814 -6.99 -39.67 50.66
CA LYS A 814 -6.29 -40.92 51.07
C LYS A 814 -6.95 -42.19 50.48
N LYS A 815 -6.28 -43.24 49.96
CA LYS A 815 -4.87 -43.70 49.77
C LYS A 815 -4.85 -44.48 48.40
N ASN A 816 -3.85 -45.14 47.80
CA ASN A 816 -2.42 -45.53 48.01
C ASN A 816 -1.82 -45.81 46.58
N ASP A 817 -0.66 -46.41 46.22
CA ASP A 817 0.61 -46.98 46.76
C ASP A 817 1.68 -46.71 45.64
N ILE A 818 3.02 -46.56 45.80
CA ILE A 818 4.15 -47.31 46.40
C ILE A 818 4.87 -48.34 45.47
N GLY A 819 6.17 -48.09 45.22
CA GLY A 819 7.19 -49.04 44.74
C GLY A 819 7.85 -48.69 43.37
N GLU A 820 9.17 -48.58 43.21
CA GLU A 820 10.27 -48.38 44.18
C GLU A 820 11.56 -47.80 43.52
N ASN A 821 12.55 -47.43 44.34
CA ASN A 821 13.98 -47.08 44.15
C ASN A 821 14.71 -47.50 42.82
N LYS A 822 15.82 -46.91 42.33
CA LYS A 822 16.98 -46.11 42.89
C LYS A 822 17.77 -45.53 41.67
N VAL A 823 18.50 -44.39 41.64
CA VAL A 823 19.86 -44.02 42.13
C VAL A 823 20.17 -42.57 41.61
N LYS A 824 21.22 -41.90 42.11
CA LYS A 824 21.85 -40.62 41.63
C LYS A 824 21.30 -39.31 42.21
N SER A 825 21.30 -39.22 43.53
CA SER A 825 21.34 -37.97 44.29
C SER A 825 22.75 -37.71 44.85
N GLU A 826 23.73 -37.55 43.96
CA GLU A 826 25.13 -37.22 44.28
C GLU A 826 25.78 -36.53 43.06
N VAL A 827 26.87 -35.79 43.24
CA VAL A 827 27.53 -34.94 42.21
C VAL A 827 26.62 -33.81 41.67
N LYS A 828 26.23 -32.87 42.55
CA LYS A 828 25.78 -31.53 42.13
C LYS A 828 25.82 -30.41 43.19
N SER A 829 26.11 -30.74 44.44
CA SER A 829 26.09 -29.83 45.60
C SER A 829 27.41 -29.08 45.84
N GLU A 830 28.57 -29.72 45.64
CA GLU A 830 29.85 -29.24 46.23
C GLU A 830 30.68 -28.32 45.31
N VAL A 831 30.43 -28.27 44.00
CA VAL A 831 31.20 -27.43 43.05
C VAL A 831 30.54 -26.06 42.78
N LYS A 832 29.71 -25.56 43.72
CA LYS A 832 28.97 -24.28 43.59
C LYS A 832 29.04 -23.35 44.79
N SER A 833 29.62 -23.80 45.91
CA SER A 833 29.78 -23.07 47.16
C SER A 833 31.04 -22.20 47.18
N GLU A 834 32.20 -22.77 46.87
CA GLU A 834 33.51 -22.19 47.22
C GLU A 834 33.90 -21.01 46.31
N VAL A 835 33.90 -21.22 44.99
CA VAL A 835 34.24 -20.21 43.96
C VAL A 835 33.36 -18.93 44.02
N LYS A 836 32.26 -18.95 44.78
CA LYS A 836 31.28 -17.86 44.84
C LYS A 836 31.48 -16.87 46.01
N ASN A 837 32.37 -17.18 46.95
CA ASN A 837 32.56 -16.39 48.17
C ASN A 837 33.81 -15.49 48.17
N GLU A 838 34.95 -15.96 47.64
CA GLU A 838 36.21 -15.20 47.66
C GLU A 838 36.15 -13.94 46.79
N VAL A 839 35.83 -14.10 45.49
CA VAL A 839 35.69 -13.01 44.49
C VAL A 839 34.67 -11.93 44.92
N LYS A 840 33.79 -12.23 45.88
CA LYS A 840 32.70 -11.35 46.32
C LYS A 840 33.09 -10.40 47.46
N ASN A 841 34.24 -10.59 48.08
CA ASN A 841 34.68 -9.80 49.24
C ASN A 841 35.71 -8.73 48.87
N GLU A 842 36.76 -9.06 48.12
CA GLU A 842 37.86 -8.12 47.78
C GLU A 842 37.36 -6.90 47.00
N VAL A 843 36.62 -7.14 45.90
CA VAL A 843 36.01 -6.11 45.03
C VAL A 843 35.04 -5.18 45.78
N LYS A 844 34.65 -5.53 47.01
CA LYS A 844 33.65 -4.83 47.82
C LYS A 844 34.25 -3.84 48.83
N SER A 845 35.56 -3.89 49.04
CA SER A 845 36.31 -3.02 49.96
C SER A 845 36.72 -1.71 49.27
N GLU A 846 37.51 -1.81 48.20
CA GLU A 846 38.27 -0.70 47.62
C GLU A 846 37.36 0.34 46.95
N VAL A 847 36.40 -0.11 46.12
CA VAL A 847 35.43 0.74 45.40
C VAL A 847 34.51 1.53 46.35
N LYS A 848 34.52 1.23 47.65
CA LYS A 848 33.60 1.79 48.65
C LYS A 848 34.15 2.97 49.45
N SER A 849 35.46 3.22 49.40
CA SER A 849 36.14 4.34 50.06
C SER A 849 36.09 5.61 49.21
N GLU A 850 36.65 5.56 48.00
CA GLU A 850 36.99 6.75 47.19
C GLU A 850 35.73 7.48 46.68
N VAL A 851 34.81 6.74 46.05
CA VAL A 851 33.55 7.26 45.47
C VAL A 851 32.64 7.93 46.51
N LYS A 852 32.91 7.73 47.82
CA LYS A 852 32.02 8.14 48.91
C LYS A 852 32.36 9.50 49.53
N SER A 853 33.53 10.05 49.22
CA SER A 853 33.99 11.37 49.66
C SER A 853 33.49 12.47 48.71
N GLU A 854 33.87 12.40 47.44
CA GLU A 854 33.74 13.51 46.47
C GLU A 854 32.28 13.82 46.13
N VAL A 855 31.53 12.78 45.71
CA VAL A 855 30.10 12.84 45.33
C VAL A 855 29.20 13.40 46.44
N LYS A 856 29.66 13.38 47.71
CA LYS A 856 28.86 13.77 48.88
C LYS A 856 28.96 15.25 49.24
N SER A 857 29.90 15.98 48.64
CA SER A 857 30.11 17.43 48.83
C SER A 857 29.33 18.26 47.83
N GLU A 858 29.43 17.92 46.54
CA GLU A 858 28.93 18.75 45.43
C GLU A 858 27.40 18.65 45.30
N VAL A 859 26.89 17.43 45.11
CA VAL A 859 25.45 17.11 45.00
C VAL A 859 24.62 17.66 46.17
N LYS A 860 25.22 17.84 47.35
CA LYS A 860 24.52 18.30 48.56
C LYS A 860 24.32 19.83 48.62
N ASN A 861 25.01 20.59 47.79
CA ASN A 861 24.90 22.05 47.72
C ASN A 861 24.02 22.52 46.55
N GLU A 862 24.11 21.88 45.38
CA GLU A 862 23.31 22.24 44.19
C GLU A 862 21.82 21.90 44.41
N VAL A 863 21.52 20.63 44.68
CA VAL A 863 20.15 20.12 44.94
C VAL A 863 19.45 20.88 46.07
N LYS A 864 20.20 21.43 47.03
CA LYS A 864 19.64 22.17 48.17
C LYS A 864 19.27 23.63 47.83
N ASN A 865 19.75 24.15 46.71
CA ASN A 865 19.41 25.48 46.22
C ASN A 865 18.27 25.40 45.18
N GLU A 866 18.39 24.55 44.16
CA GLU A 866 17.41 24.44 43.05
C GLU A 866 16.01 24.06 43.55
N VAL A 867 15.90 22.95 44.30
CA VAL A 867 14.64 22.47 44.89
C VAL A 867 14.01 23.51 45.83
N LYS A 868 14.80 24.44 46.37
CA LYS A 868 14.33 25.49 47.29
C LYS A 868 13.84 26.76 46.57
N SER A 869 14.19 26.92 45.29
CA SER A 869 13.59 27.88 44.37
C SER A 869 12.31 27.31 43.73
N GLU A 870 12.39 26.13 43.13
CA GLU A 870 11.32 25.56 42.27
C GLU A 870 10.01 25.34 43.05
N VAL A 871 10.07 24.62 44.18
CA VAL A 871 8.91 24.35 45.05
C VAL A 871 8.24 25.66 45.51
N LYS A 872 9.01 26.73 45.72
CA LYS A 872 8.48 28.05 46.11
C LYS A 872 7.82 28.84 44.98
N SER A 873 8.09 28.49 43.72
CA SER A 873 7.40 29.04 42.56
C SER A 873 6.19 28.19 42.14
N GLU A 874 6.25 26.87 42.30
CA GLU A 874 5.19 25.94 41.86
C GLU A 874 3.97 26.00 42.79
N GLU A 875 4.14 25.76 44.10
CA GLU A 875 3.05 25.87 45.10
C GLU A 875 2.31 27.22 45.03
N LYS A 876 3.04 28.28 44.67
CA LYS A 876 2.53 29.66 44.63
C LYS A 876 1.83 30.03 43.32
N ASN A 877 1.97 29.20 42.28
CA ASN A 877 1.31 29.36 40.99
C ASN A 877 0.14 28.39 40.82
N GLU A 878 0.26 27.13 41.27
CA GLU A 878 -0.84 26.14 41.21
C GLU A 878 -2.05 26.61 42.03
N VAL A 879 -1.87 26.85 43.33
CA VAL A 879 -2.93 27.35 44.24
C VAL A 879 -3.55 28.67 43.74
N LYS A 880 -2.79 29.48 43.00
CA LYS A 880 -3.25 30.77 42.45
C LYS A 880 -3.97 30.63 41.10
N ASN A 881 -3.84 29.50 40.43
CA ASN A 881 -4.50 29.18 39.16
C ASN A 881 -5.74 28.30 39.38
N GLU A 882 -5.70 27.33 40.29
CA GLU A 882 -6.86 26.48 40.64
C GLU A 882 -8.00 27.30 41.25
N VAL A 883 -7.74 28.05 42.33
CA VAL A 883 -8.72 28.97 42.97
C VAL A 883 -9.27 30.01 41.99
N LYS A 884 -8.57 30.26 40.87
CA LYS A 884 -8.97 31.23 39.83
C LYS A 884 -9.64 30.59 38.60
N SER A 885 -9.61 29.26 38.49
CA SER A 885 -10.30 28.48 37.46
C SER A 885 -11.62 27.93 37.99
N GLU A 886 -11.65 27.44 39.23
CA GLU A 886 -12.87 26.93 39.90
C GLU A 886 -13.94 28.01 40.02
N VAL A 887 -13.62 29.13 40.71
CA VAL A 887 -14.55 30.27 40.87
C VAL A 887 -15.10 30.79 39.53
N LYS A 888 -14.26 30.80 38.49
CA LYS A 888 -14.68 31.21 37.13
C LYS A 888 -15.54 30.18 36.38
N ASN A 889 -15.49 28.92 36.78
CA ASN A 889 -16.29 27.84 36.19
C ASN A 889 -17.63 27.70 36.90
N GLU A 890 -17.69 27.91 38.21
CA GLU A 890 -18.95 27.92 38.97
C GLU A 890 -19.86 29.08 38.53
N GLU A 891 -19.37 30.34 38.58
CA GLU A 891 -20.12 31.52 38.09
C GLU A 891 -20.64 31.33 36.65
N LYS A 892 -19.82 30.74 35.76
CA LYS A 892 -20.20 30.49 34.36
C LYS A 892 -21.24 29.38 34.19
N ASN A 893 -21.30 28.42 35.11
CA ASN A 893 -22.21 27.28 35.00
C ASN A 893 -23.57 27.60 35.62
N GLU A 894 -23.62 28.31 36.74
CA GLU A 894 -24.88 28.81 37.32
C GLU A 894 -25.61 29.72 36.34
N VAL A 895 -24.97 30.80 35.87
CA VAL A 895 -25.55 31.76 34.91
C VAL A 895 -25.98 31.08 33.59
N LYS A 896 -25.23 30.07 33.10
CA LYS A 896 -25.66 29.28 31.93
C LYS A 896 -26.85 28.35 32.20
N SER A 897 -27.07 27.95 33.46
CA SER A 897 -28.19 27.08 33.83
C SER A 897 -29.49 27.88 33.96
N GLU A 898 -29.44 29.07 34.56
CA GLU A 898 -30.60 29.94 34.75
C GLU A 898 -31.15 30.45 33.41
N VAL A 899 -30.30 31.08 32.59
CA VAL A 899 -30.69 31.59 31.26
C VAL A 899 -31.29 30.49 30.36
N LYS A 900 -30.74 29.26 30.45
CA LYS A 900 -31.30 28.10 29.71
C LYS A 900 -32.63 27.61 30.25
N ASN A 901 -32.94 27.82 31.53
CA ASN A 901 -34.24 27.46 32.11
C ASN A 901 -35.30 28.52 31.79
N GLU A 902 -34.95 29.81 31.81
CA GLU A 902 -35.85 30.90 31.42
C GLU A 902 -36.28 30.78 29.94
N GLU A 903 -35.34 30.68 29.00
CA GLU A 903 -35.66 30.48 27.57
C GLU A 903 -36.62 29.29 27.33
N LYS A 904 -36.41 28.21 28.08
CA LYS A 904 -37.13 26.94 27.93
C LYS A 904 -38.54 26.99 28.53
N ASN A 905 -38.75 27.86 29.52
CA ASN A 905 -40.07 28.18 30.07
C ASN A 905 -40.83 29.17 29.16
N GLU A 906 -40.16 30.20 28.65
CA GLU A 906 -40.67 31.13 27.62
C GLU A 906 -41.21 30.38 26.39
N LYS A 907 -40.42 29.46 25.84
CA LYS A 907 -40.81 28.65 24.66
C LYS A 907 -42.03 27.75 24.97
N LYS A 908 -42.06 27.11 26.14
CA LYS A 908 -43.22 26.30 26.59
C LYS A 908 -44.49 27.12 26.84
N ALA A 909 -44.38 28.38 27.26
CA ALA A 909 -45.53 29.28 27.40
C ALA A 909 -46.12 29.63 26.02
N LYS A 910 -45.26 29.97 25.06
CA LYS A 910 -45.66 30.35 23.68
C LYS A 910 -46.26 29.17 22.90
N GLU A 911 -45.81 27.93 23.12
CA GLU A 911 -46.43 26.71 22.56
C GLU A 911 -47.79 26.34 23.20
N ARG A 912 -48.04 26.70 24.46
CA ARG A 912 -49.33 26.41 25.12
C ARG A 912 -50.46 27.34 24.68
N LEU A 913 -50.14 28.58 24.30
CA LEU A 913 -51.12 29.56 23.81
C LEU A 913 -51.59 29.31 22.36
N THR A 914 -50.91 28.46 21.60
CA THR A 914 -51.13 28.26 20.15
C THR A 914 -51.88 26.98 19.78
N LYS A 915 -52.30 26.15 20.75
CA LYS A 915 -52.96 24.84 20.50
C LYS A 915 -54.38 24.70 21.09
N SER A 916 -55.02 25.79 21.51
CA SER A 916 -56.36 25.78 22.14
C SER A 916 -57.46 26.43 21.29
N LYS A 917 -57.68 25.95 20.05
CA LYS A 917 -58.87 26.27 19.23
C LYS A 917 -59.12 25.20 18.15
N ILE A 918 -60.40 25.00 17.81
CA ILE A 918 -60.95 24.14 16.73
C ILE A 918 -60.99 22.61 16.98
N SER A 919 -62.07 22.22 17.68
CA SER A 919 -62.98 21.06 17.46
C SER A 919 -62.60 19.86 16.54
N LYS A 920 -62.52 18.68 17.20
CA LYS A 920 -63.27 17.40 16.99
C LYS A 920 -64.58 17.43 16.17
N PRO A 921 -65.23 16.28 15.82
CA PRO A 921 -64.74 14.88 15.67
C PRO A 921 -65.35 14.12 14.44
N GLU A 922 -65.06 12.82 14.28
CA GLU A 922 -66.05 11.70 14.36
C GLU A 922 -65.37 10.31 14.26
N GLN A 923 -65.89 9.34 15.04
CA GLN A 923 -66.22 7.92 14.77
C GLN A 923 -65.50 7.16 13.63
N ARG A 924 -65.09 5.87 13.68
CA ARG A 924 -65.19 4.65 14.55
C ARG A 924 -64.08 3.65 14.03
N ASN A 925 -63.79 2.39 14.40
CA ASN A 925 -64.13 1.30 15.36
C ASN A 925 -63.00 0.22 15.21
N VAL A 926 -62.83 -0.90 15.95
CA VAL A 926 -62.94 -1.27 17.40
C VAL A 926 -62.38 -2.72 17.59
N LEU A 927 -61.90 -3.10 18.80
CA LEU A 927 -61.44 -4.46 19.24
C LEU A 927 -60.12 -4.99 18.60
N LYS A 928 -59.07 -5.38 19.36
CA LYS A 928 -58.79 -6.63 20.17
C LYS A 928 -58.51 -7.89 19.31
N CYS A 929 -57.62 -8.84 19.65
CA CYS A 929 -56.67 -9.04 20.79
C CYS A 929 -55.64 -10.16 20.46
N GLU A 930 -54.46 -10.17 21.13
CA GLU A 930 -53.70 -11.37 21.64
C GLU A 930 -53.28 -12.54 20.67
N GLN A 931 -52.35 -13.48 20.93
CA GLN A 931 -51.15 -13.64 21.79
C GLN A 931 -50.25 -14.81 21.25
N ASN A 932 -48.93 -14.77 21.52
CA ASN A 932 -47.96 -15.86 21.81
C ASN A 932 -47.74 -17.16 20.95
N ASN A 933 -46.46 -17.38 20.61
CA ASN A 933 -45.60 -18.61 20.77
C ASN A 933 -45.89 -20.00 20.14
N ALA A 934 -44.99 -20.45 19.23
CA ALA A 934 -44.29 -21.78 19.13
C ALA A 934 -43.35 -21.75 17.87
N VAL A 935 -42.10 -22.25 17.76
CA VAL A 935 -41.27 -23.36 18.33
C VAL A 935 -41.38 -24.71 17.56
N CYS A 936 -40.22 -25.37 17.35
CA CYS A 936 -39.92 -26.64 16.61
C CYS A 936 -39.62 -26.53 15.08
N ASN A 937 -38.81 -27.39 14.43
CA ASN A 937 -37.59 -28.13 14.82
C ASN A 937 -36.87 -28.74 13.57
N PHE A 938 -35.61 -29.19 13.75
CA PHE A 938 -34.71 -29.99 12.88
C PHE A 938 -35.32 -31.06 11.90
N PRO A 939 -34.65 -31.46 10.77
CA PRO A 939 -33.40 -32.25 10.84
C PRO A 939 -32.34 -32.15 9.70
N THR A 940 -31.14 -32.67 10.00
CA THR A 940 -30.00 -32.96 9.10
C THR A 940 -29.99 -34.41 8.59
N ASN A 941 -29.36 -34.73 7.46
CA ASN A 941 -28.95 -36.12 7.15
C ASN A 941 -27.70 -36.24 6.24
N LYS A 942 -27.08 -37.44 6.15
CA LYS A 942 -25.82 -37.74 5.43
C LYS A 942 -25.93 -38.95 4.48
N LYS A 943 -25.26 -38.91 3.30
CA LYS A 943 -24.36 -39.96 2.71
C LYS A 943 -23.90 -39.54 1.28
N ILE A 944 -22.60 -39.43 0.96
CA ILE A 944 -21.60 -40.44 0.50
C ILE A 944 -21.97 -41.16 -0.83
N VAL A 945 -21.09 -41.11 -1.86
CA VAL A 945 -20.51 -42.23 -2.67
C VAL A 945 -19.93 -41.76 -4.04
N LYS A 946 -18.59 -41.94 -4.26
CA LYS A 946 -17.82 -42.30 -5.50
C LYS A 946 -18.08 -41.54 -6.85
N GLU A 947 -17.27 -41.61 -7.92
CA GLU A 947 -15.86 -41.98 -8.24
C GLU A 947 -15.50 -41.41 -9.62
N THR A 948 -14.23 -41.11 -9.92
CA THR A 948 -13.71 -41.10 -11.31
C THR A 948 -12.18 -41.20 -11.37
N ASN A 949 -11.62 -41.61 -12.51
CA ASN A 949 -10.26 -42.16 -12.60
C ASN A 949 -9.20 -41.17 -13.13
N LEU A 950 -7.99 -41.28 -12.58
CA LEU A 950 -6.75 -40.77 -13.18
C LEU A 950 -6.10 -41.81 -14.10
N LYS A 951 -5.61 -41.37 -15.27
CA LYS A 951 -4.59 -42.09 -16.06
C LYS A 951 -3.51 -41.13 -16.54
N GLN A 952 -2.35 -41.68 -16.87
CA GLN A 952 -1.05 -41.01 -16.82
C GLN A 952 -0.53 -40.52 -18.17
N LEU A 953 0.37 -39.53 -18.14
CA LEU A 953 1.55 -39.43 -19.02
C LEU A 953 2.71 -38.75 -18.27
N ARG A 954 3.95 -38.80 -18.79
CA ARG A 954 5.22 -38.48 -18.08
C ARG A 954 5.97 -37.34 -18.81
N VAL A 955 6.41 -36.26 -18.13
CA VAL A 955 7.77 -36.02 -17.53
C VAL A 955 8.87 -35.91 -18.62
N PRO A 956 9.65 -34.79 -18.72
CA PRO A 956 10.66 -34.45 -17.69
C PRO A 956 11.04 -32.96 -17.39
N ASN A 957 11.40 -32.75 -16.11
CA ASN A 957 12.51 -31.92 -15.56
C ASN A 957 12.57 -30.37 -15.75
N VAL A 958 11.95 -29.64 -14.82
CA VAL A 958 12.58 -28.52 -14.05
C VAL A 958 12.01 -28.60 -12.61
N PRO A 959 12.78 -28.37 -11.52
CA PRO A 959 12.25 -28.50 -10.15
C PRO A 959 11.43 -27.28 -9.71
N GLU A 960 10.11 -27.43 -9.65
CA GLU A 960 9.20 -26.47 -9.02
C GLU A 960 9.11 -26.69 -7.50
N LEU A 961 9.10 -25.60 -6.72
CA LEU A 961 8.76 -25.63 -5.29
C LEU A 961 7.28 -25.29 -5.12
N GLN A 962 6.52 -26.23 -4.55
CA GLN A 962 5.08 -26.06 -4.34
C GLN A 962 4.78 -24.90 -3.39
N VAL A 963 3.96 -23.95 -3.85
CA VAL A 963 3.30 -22.95 -3.01
C VAL A 963 1.81 -23.29 -3.00
N ASN A 964 1.36 -23.96 -1.94
CA ASN A 964 -0.07 -24.15 -1.69
C ASN A 964 -0.67 -22.87 -1.08
N ALA A 965 -1.95 -22.61 -1.38
CA ALA A 965 -2.70 -21.41 -1.00
C ALA A 965 -3.13 -21.38 0.49
#